data_AF-A0A0B7GYV9-F1
#
_entry.id   AF-A0A0B7GYV9-F1
#
_cell.length_a   1.000
_cell.length_b   1.000
_cell.length_c   1.000
_cell.angle_alpha   90.00
_cell.angle_beta   90.00
_cell.angle_gamma   90.00
#
_symmetry.space_group_name_H-M   'P 1'
#
loop_
_entity.id
_entity.type
_entity.pdbx_description
1 polymer ?
#
loop_
_entity_poly.entity_id
_entity_poly.type
_entity_poly.pdbx_seq_one_letter_code
_entity_poly.pdbx_strand_id
1 'polypeptide(L)'
;MNYKTENNVPYTQIRKKTKRFSIRNKILLVCSCLVFLSCFFVGSASVLLAQRMLANEVNAHFINHAATIAKVLNARLNVLIQFLDGIGQMPQIRDRNISFPEKMLLLREERDAYNQKTKRKKSQALQNDVVLQKLWIVDAAGYFHSYDGSLSDMRKREWYTKAIPGTIYVSSPYISITTQEMVITISLPVYDGEQKIIGVIAMDVEDTALSNEVKDILVGNKGYCYVVDSDGTIIAHKDIEKVSEKMNIFALAESDNSFASAASFIKQAIQSETPTVDVYKKENILQIASSARMHTGWTIVVTAPYSEFMGVLGNMKRTLFFITAGIIATALLAIILMMKAIMHSIQQVVTTLQNISRGDGDLTVSLPLIGNDEMTDLSQYFNETIKKIRDSVDAVNKNTITLKEVGVKLSTNMTETASAVNQINSNINGVKQQTLTQAVSVAETAATVEEIVRTIKQLNGSIESQATSVAESSSSVEQMVSNIASITQILEKANIAIKELASATADGKDTIVTSNHVMQQIANESGGLLEASSIIQHIASQTNLLAMNAAIEAAHAGDSGKGFAVVADEIRKLAEESSTQGKNITTTLKTLSGEIETLSISSQTVKDKFNAIFELSGQVKDTSNRLMEAMQEQKQSGIEVLSAIKEINNVTVQVKNGSAEMLTGGESVALEMQKLDELTRLITDSMDEMASGAIQINNAVQEVNEITQKNKESIEKLANEVKKFKV
;
A
#
# COMPACT_ATOMS: atom_id res chain seq x y z
N MET A 1 80.26 75.95 -18.03
CA MET A 1 81.34 76.62 -17.25
C MET A 1 82.54 75.67 -17.23
N ASN A 2 83.66 76.12 -17.81
CA ASN A 2 85.05 75.66 -17.72
C ASN A 2 85.52 74.23 -18.08
N TYR A 3 86.33 74.21 -19.17
CA TYR A 3 87.67 73.64 -19.34
C TYR A 3 87.99 72.23 -18.81
N LYS A 4 88.41 71.33 -19.74
CA LYS A 4 89.82 70.88 -19.81
C LYS A 4 90.12 70.05 -21.07
N THR A 5 91.14 70.52 -21.78
CA THR A 5 92.00 69.84 -22.74
C THR A 5 92.87 68.78 -22.06
N GLU A 6 93.18 67.67 -22.74
CA GLU A 6 94.52 67.08 -22.70
C GLU A 6 94.74 66.05 -23.83
N ASN A 7 95.79 66.31 -24.63
CA ASN A 7 96.38 65.41 -25.61
C ASN A 7 97.11 64.25 -24.91
N ASN A 8 97.17 63.06 -25.53
CA ASN A 8 98.45 62.38 -25.81
C ASN A 8 98.32 60.98 -26.47
N VAL A 9 98.98 60.88 -27.65
CA VAL A 9 99.98 59.86 -28.05
C VAL A 9 99.52 58.39 -28.30
N PRO A 10 100.05 57.70 -29.35
CA PRO A 10 99.44 56.52 -29.94
C PRO A 10 99.99 55.20 -29.38
N TYR A 11 99.13 54.17 -29.30
CA TYR A 11 99.54 52.78 -29.04
C TYR A 11 99.36 51.91 -30.29
N THR A 12 100.49 51.59 -30.92
CA THR A 12 100.63 50.42 -31.80
C THR A 12 100.60 49.15 -30.96
N GLN A 13 99.49 48.40 -30.97
CA GLN A 13 99.46 47.03 -30.45
C GLN A 13 99.79 46.02 -31.56
N ILE A 14 100.90 45.32 -31.36
CA ILE A 14 101.35 44.13 -32.08
C ILE A 14 100.35 42.99 -31.83
N ARG A 15 99.55 42.59 -32.82
CA ARG A 15 98.70 41.37 -32.76
C ARG A 15 99.53 40.12 -33.09
N LYS A 16 99.72 39.21 -32.12
CA LYS A 16 100.17 37.83 -32.36
C LYS A 16 99.14 37.09 -33.24
N LYS A 17 99.56 36.59 -34.41
CA LYS A 17 98.78 35.66 -35.25
C LYS A 17 98.65 34.30 -34.55
N THR A 18 97.52 34.01 -33.92
CA THR A 18 97.11 32.65 -33.57
C THR A 18 96.55 31.97 -34.82
N LYS A 19 97.10 30.83 -35.26
CA LYS A 19 96.49 30.00 -36.32
C LYS A 19 95.10 29.55 -35.85
N ARG A 20 94.04 30.10 -36.46
CA ARG A 20 92.65 29.67 -36.22
C ARG A 20 92.39 28.35 -36.95
N PHE A 21 92.05 27.32 -36.19
CA PHE A 21 91.46 26.08 -36.71
C PHE A 21 90.02 26.37 -37.18
N SER A 22 89.67 25.93 -38.39
CA SER A 22 88.31 26.08 -38.93
C SER A 22 87.29 25.29 -38.11
N ILE A 23 86.19 25.94 -37.71
CA ILE A 23 85.01 25.33 -37.06
C ILE A 23 84.53 24.11 -37.85
N ARG A 24 84.67 24.16 -39.19
CA ARG A 24 84.34 23.09 -40.11
C ARG A 24 85.00 21.76 -39.73
N ASN A 25 86.32 21.73 -39.57
CA ASN A 25 87.05 20.48 -39.37
C ASN A 25 86.97 20.00 -37.91
N LYS A 26 86.77 20.92 -36.95
CA LYS A 26 86.49 20.58 -35.55
C LYS A 26 85.11 19.93 -35.39
N ILE A 27 84.09 20.47 -36.04
CA ILE A 27 82.74 19.90 -36.03
C ILE A 27 82.73 18.55 -36.73
N LEU A 28 83.38 18.40 -37.89
CA LEU A 28 83.32 17.15 -38.65
C LEU A 28 83.93 15.94 -37.91
N LEU A 29 85.07 16.13 -37.24
CA LEU A 29 85.74 15.05 -36.48
C LEU A 29 85.05 14.75 -35.13
N VAL A 30 84.61 15.79 -34.41
CA VAL A 30 83.90 15.64 -33.13
C VAL A 30 82.49 15.06 -33.36
N CYS A 31 81.73 15.57 -34.33
CA CYS A 31 80.37 15.10 -34.63
C CYS A 31 80.35 13.69 -35.19
N SER A 32 81.33 13.27 -36.02
CA SER A 32 81.34 11.89 -36.54
C SER A 32 81.58 10.86 -35.43
N CYS A 33 82.49 11.15 -34.49
CA CYS A 33 82.72 10.29 -33.31
C CYS A 33 81.53 10.32 -32.33
N LEU A 34 80.93 11.49 -32.08
CA LEU A 34 79.76 11.64 -31.20
C LEU A 34 78.52 10.96 -31.77
N VAL A 35 78.24 11.10 -33.07
CA VAL A 35 77.06 10.49 -33.72
C VAL A 35 77.17 8.97 -33.69
N PHE A 36 78.36 8.41 -33.94
CA PHE A 36 78.55 6.96 -33.89
C PHE A 36 78.37 6.41 -32.47
N LEU A 37 79.03 7.00 -31.46
CA LEU A 37 78.87 6.57 -30.07
C LEU A 37 77.46 6.77 -29.53
N SER A 38 76.79 7.89 -29.86
CA SER A 38 75.44 8.18 -29.39
C SER A 38 74.40 7.26 -30.03
N CYS A 39 74.48 7.03 -31.34
CA CYS A 39 73.55 6.13 -32.04
C CYS A 39 73.70 4.69 -31.57
N PHE A 40 74.93 4.22 -31.33
CA PHE A 40 75.18 2.87 -30.83
C PHE A 40 74.63 2.68 -29.40
N PHE A 41 74.89 3.64 -28.50
CA PHE A 41 74.47 3.55 -27.11
C PHE A 41 72.95 3.73 -26.96
N VAL A 42 72.36 4.73 -27.63
CA VAL A 42 70.91 4.98 -27.62
C VAL A 42 70.16 3.85 -28.32
N GLY A 43 70.64 3.37 -29.47
CA GLY A 43 70.02 2.25 -30.19
C GLY A 43 70.01 0.97 -29.36
N SER A 44 71.15 0.61 -28.77
CA SER A 44 71.27 -0.59 -27.92
C SER A 44 70.45 -0.47 -26.64
N ALA A 45 70.50 0.68 -25.95
CA ALA A 45 69.72 0.91 -24.74
C ALA A 45 68.21 0.93 -25.03
N SER A 46 67.78 1.55 -26.13
CA SER A 46 66.36 1.63 -26.52
C SER A 46 65.79 0.25 -26.84
N VAL A 47 66.54 -0.59 -27.53
CA VAL A 47 66.11 -1.98 -27.80
C VAL A 47 66.02 -2.77 -26.50
N LEU A 48 66.99 -2.65 -25.60
CA LEU A 48 66.98 -3.35 -24.31
C LEU A 48 65.84 -2.87 -23.39
N LEU A 49 65.61 -1.57 -23.31
CA LEU A 49 64.51 -0.97 -22.54
C LEU A 49 63.15 -1.36 -23.13
N ALA A 50 62.98 -1.26 -24.45
CA ALA A 50 61.74 -1.66 -25.12
C ALA A 50 61.46 -3.16 -24.93
N GLN A 51 62.48 -4.01 -25.01
CA GLN A 51 62.34 -5.44 -24.73
C GLN A 51 61.90 -5.71 -23.29
N ARG A 52 62.51 -5.04 -22.30
CA ARG A 52 62.16 -5.22 -20.88
C ARG A 52 60.78 -4.68 -20.55
N MET A 53 60.44 -3.47 -21.01
CA MET A 53 59.13 -2.86 -20.76
C MET A 53 58.02 -3.69 -21.41
N LEU A 54 58.20 -4.07 -22.68
CA LEU A 54 57.20 -4.88 -23.38
C LEU A 54 57.05 -6.27 -22.73
N ALA A 55 58.14 -6.90 -22.30
CA ALA A 55 58.07 -8.18 -21.58
C ALA A 55 57.35 -8.06 -20.24
N ASN A 56 57.64 -7.01 -19.45
CA ASN A 56 56.96 -6.77 -18.17
C ASN A 56 55.47 -6.47 -18.35
N GLU A 57 55.12 -5.63 -19.32
CA GLU A 57 53.72 -5.27 -19.61
C GLU A 57 52.94 -6.49 -20.09
N VAL A 58 53.52 -7.27 -21.01
CA VAL A 58 52.91 -8.51 -21.51
C VAL A 58 52.74 -9.54 -20.39
N ASN A 59 53.74 -9.73 -19.53
CA ASN A 59 53.65 -10.63 -18.38
C ASN A 59 52.54 -10.20 -17.40
N ALA A 60 52.49 -8.92 -17.03
CA ALA A 60 51.45 -8.38 -16.16
C ALA A 60 50.04 -8.51 -16.77
N HIS A 61 49.92 -8.27 -18.08
CA HIS A 61 48.68 -8.47 -18.82
C HIS A 61 48.20 -9.93 -18.74
N PHE A 62 49.08 -10.89 -19.00
CA PHE A 62 48.76 -12.32 -18.95
C PHE A 62 48.40 -12.81 -17.53
N ILE A 63 49.10 -12.36 -16.48
CA ILE A 63 48.78 -12.64 -15.08
C ILE A 63 47.36 -12.16 -14.75
N ASN A 64 47.08 -10.89 -15.03
CA ASN A 64 45.79 -10.29 -14.74
C ASN A 64 44.66 -10.95 -15.54
N HIS A 65 44.91 -11.31 -16.79
CA HIS A 65 43.91 -11.93 -17.65
C HIS A 65 43.53 -13.34 -17.15
N ALA A 66 44.52 -14.19 -16.86
CA ALA A 66 44.25 -15.52 -16.31
C ALA A 66 43.53 -15.47 -14.95
N ALA A 67 43.94 -14.56 -14.06
CA ALA A 67 43.28 -14.36 -12.77
C ALA A 67 41.82 -13.88 -12.93
N THR A 68 41.55 -13.01 -13.89
CA THR A 68 40.20 -12.50 -14.18
C THR A 68 39.32 -13.61 -14.73
N ILE A 69 39.82 -14.41 -15.67
CA ILE A 69 39.08 -15.54 -16.24
C ILE A 69 38.77 -16.58 -15.16
N ALA A 70 39.73 -16.88 -14.28
CA ALA A 70 39.49 -17.78 -13.15
C ALA A 70 38.41 -17.29 -12.20
N LYS A 71 38.39 -15.98 -11.88
CA LYS A 71 37.31 -15.39 -11.09
C LYS A 71 35.95 -15.52 -11.77
N VAL A 72 35.88 -15.25 -13.08
CA VAL A 72 34.61 -15.35 -13.85
C VAL A 72 34.11 -16.79 -13.90
N LEU A 73 34.98 -17.76 -14.19
CA LEU A 73 34.58 -19.17 -14.25
C LEU A 73 34.21 -19.74 -12.88
N ASN A 74 34.93 -19.38 -11.81
CA ASN A 74 34.55 -19.74 -10.44
C ASN A 74 33.16 -19.17 -10.08
N ALA A 75 32.88 -17.90 -10.45
CA ALA A 75 31.58 -17.29 -10.20
C ALA A 75 30.45 -18.02 -10.93
N ARG A 76 30.63 -18.37 -12.21
CA ARG A 76 29.63 -19.13 -12.98
C ARG A 76 29.39 -20.52 -12.40
N LEU A 77 30.46 -21.22 -12.00
CA LEU A 77 30.34 -22.53 -11.37
C LEU A 77 29.62 -22.44 -10.02
N ASN A 78 29.90 -21.42 -9.22
CA ASN A 78 29.21 -21.20 -7.94
C ASN A 78 27.69 -21.00 -8.12
N VAL A 79 27.25 -20.39 -9.22
CA VAL A 79 25.81 -20.28 -9.53
C VAL A 79 25.17 -21.66 -9.73
N LEU A 80 25.83 -22.58 -10.43
CA LEU A 80 25.34 -23.95 -10.61
C LEU A 80 25.33 -24.73 -9.30
N ILE A 81 26.38 -24.57 -8.48
CA ILE A 81 26.46 -25.18 -7.15
C ILE A 81 25.33 -24.68 -6.24
N GLN A 82 25.08 -23.36 -6.20
CA GLN A 82 23.99 -22.77 -5.42
C GLN A 82 22.62 -23.22 -5.90
N PHE A 83 22.43 -23.38 -7.22
CA PHE A 83 21.20 -23.94 -7.77
C PHE A 83 20.99 -25.38 -7.31
N LEU A 84 22.04 -26.23 -7.37
CA LEU A 84 21.96 -27.61 -6.90
C LEU A 84 21.67 -27.69 -5.40
N ASP A 85 22.32 -26.83 -4.60
CA ASP A 85 22.15 -26.76 -3.15
C ASP A 85 20.73 -26.33 -2.79
N GLY A 86 20.18 -25.32 -3.48
CA GLY A 86 18.79 -24.90 -3.33
C GLY A 86 17.78 -26.03 -3.57
N ILE A 87 18.02 -26.85 -4.61
CA ILE A 87 17.19 -28.04 -4.86
C ILE A 87 17.38 -29.10 -3.78
N GLY A 88 18.63 -29.36 -3.38
CA GLY A 88 18.96 -30.27 -2.28
C GLY A 88 18.30 -29.86 -0.95
N GLN A 89 18.01 -28.58 -0.77
CA GLN A 89 17.34 -28.03 0.41
C GLN A 89 15.81 -28.08 0.36
N MET A 90 15.19 -28.44 -0.77
CA MET A 90 13.73 -28.51 -0.89
C MET A 90 13.13 -29.52 0.09
N PRO A 91 12.03 -29.20 0.80
CA PRO A 91 11.41 -30.11 1.77
C PRO A 91 11.11 -31.49 1.19
N GLN A 92 10.62 -31.55 -0.05
CA GLN A 92 10.31 -32.83 -0.70
C GLN A 92 11.55 -33.69 -1.01
N ILE A 93 12.70 -33.06 -1.23
CA ILE A 93 13.97 -33.77 -1.48
C ILE A 93 14.59 -34.25 -0.16
N ARG A 94 14.42 -33.48 0.92
CA ARG A 94 14.93 -33.79 2.27
C ARG A 94 14.06 -34.78 3.05
N ASP A 95 12.77 -34.88 2.75
CA ASP A 95 11.84 -35.77 3.47
C ASP A 95 12.21 -37.25 3.24
N ARG A 96 12.39 -38.00 4.33
CA ARG A 96 12.68 -39.45 4.28
C ARG A 96 11.46 -40.30 3.91
N ASN A 97 10.26 -39.76 4.08
CA ASN A 97 9.02 -40.47 3.82
C ASN A 97 8.65 -40.52 2.32
N ILE A 98 9.25 -39.63 1.52
CA ILE A 98 9.05 -39.61 0.07
C ILE A 98 10.02 -40.59 -0.57
N SER A 99 9.49 -41.46 -1.44
CA SER A 99 10.29 -42.48 -2.10
C SER A 99 11.29 -41.86 -3.09
N PHE A 100 12.45 -42.50 -3.30
CA PHE A 100 13.44 -42.01 -4.26
C PHE A 100 12.89 -41.87 -5.70
N PRO A 101 12.03 -42.77 -6.22
CA PRO A 101 11.37 -42.56 -7.51
C PRO A 101 10.51 -41.28 -7.59
N GLU A 102 9.80 -40.92 -6.52
CA GLU A 102 9.03 -39.66 -6.46
C GLU A 102 9.96 -38.44 -6.44
N LYS A 103 11.04 -38.49 -5.66
CA LYS A 103 12.07 -37.44 -5.67
C LYS A 103 12.67 -37.27 -7.07
N MET A 104 12.93 -38.37 -7.77
CA MET A 104 13.43 -38.35 -9.14
C MET A 104 12.45 -37.69 -10.12
N LEU A 105 11.15 -37.84 -9.93
CA LEU A 105 10.13 -37.18 -10.75
C LEU A 105 10.15 -35.66 -10.54
N LEU A 106 10.27 -35.21 -9.29
CA LEU A 106 10.42 -33.79 -8.95
C LEU A 106 11.71 -33.19 -9.55
N LEU A 107 12.84 -33.90 -9.42
CA LEU A 107 14.11 -33.45 -10.00
C LEU A 107 14.04 -33.36 -11.54
N ARG A 108 13.28 -34.25 -12.18
CA ARG A 108 13.03 -34.16 -13.63
C ARG A 108 12.28 -32.89 -14.00
N GLU A 109 11.24 -32.54 -13.24
CA GLU A 109 10.45 -31.32 -13.45
C GLU A 109 11.31 -30.06 -13.24
N GLU A 110 12.12 -30.01 -12.18
CA GLU A 110 13.04 -28.89 -11.93
C GLU A 110 14.09 -28.74 -13.03
N ARG A 111 14.65 -29.85 -13.53
CA ARG A 111 15.55 -29.85 -14.69
C ARG A 111 14.85 -29.31 -15.93
N ASP A 112 13.64 -29.78 -16.23
CA ASP A 112 12.89 -29.37 -17.43
C ASP A 112 12.48 -27.89 -17.33
N ALA A 113 12.11 -27.42 -16.14
CA ALA A 113 11.83 -26.00 -15.87
C ALA A 113 13.08 -25.12 -16.02
N TYR A 114 14.23 -25.56 -15.52
CA TYR A 114 15.51 -24.88 -15.72
C TYR A 114 15.83 -24.77 -17.22
N ASN A 115 15.84 -25.89 -17.93
CA ASN A 115 16.14 -25.93 -19.36
C ASN A 115 15.12 -25.12 -20.20
N GLN A 116 13.85 -25.03 -19.81
CA GLN A 116 12.85 -24.21 -20.48
C GLN A 116 13.11 -22.70 -20.27
N LYS A 117 13.49 -22.28 -19.06
CA LYS A 117 13.89 -20.89 -18.77
C LYS A 117 15.14 -20.50 -19.58
N THR A 118 16.14 -21.38 -19.62
CA THR A 118 17.37 -21.27 -20.42
C THR A 118 17.04 -21.12 -21.92
N LYS A 119 16.11 -21.93 -22.46
CA LYS A 119 15.65 -21.82 -23.86
C LYS A 119 14.93 -20.49 -24.16
N ARG A 120 14.09 -19.99 -23.24
CA ARG A 120 13.38 -18.70 -23.40
C ARG A 120 14.32 -17.49 -23.38
N LYS A 121 15.39 -17.52 -22.59
CA LYS A 121 16.42 -16.47 -22.58
C LYS A 121 17.29 -16.49 -23.84
N LYS A 122 17.58 -17.68 -24.38
CA LYS A 122 18.35 -17.84 -25.63
C LYS A 122 17.70 -17.14 -26.84
N SER A 123 16.37 -17.06 -26.87
CA SER A 123 15.60 -16.32 -27.90
C SER A 123 15.68 -14.79 -27.81
N GLN A 124 16.23 -14.22 -26.73
CA GLN A 124 16.38 -12.77 -26.54
C GLN A 124 17.83 -12.26 -26.71
N ALA A 125 18.70 -13.05 -27.34
CA ALA A 125 20.03 -12.63 -27.80
C ALA A 125 20.91 -11.97 -26.71
N LEU A 126 21.36 -12.77 -25.73
CA LEU A 126 22.73 -12.74 -25.16
C LEU A 126 22.78 -13.69 -23.94
N GLN A 127 23.26 -14.93 -24.13
CA GLN A 127 24.12 -15.72 -23.21
C GLN A 127 24.09 -17.22 -23.55
N ASN A 128 25.28 -17.85 -23.52
CA ASN A 128 25.46 -19.30 -23.61
C ASN A 128 25.02 -19.93 -22.29
N ASP A 129 23.71 -20.10 -22.19
CA ASP A 129 23.04 -20.52 -20.97
C ASP A 129 23.14 -22.06 -20.87
N VAL A 130 23.68 -22.57 -19.75
CA VAL A 130 24.06 -23.98 -19.54
C VAL A 130 22.84 -24.90 -19.65
N VAL A 131 22.96 -26.05 -20.30
CA VAL A 131 21.89 -27.06 -20.41
C VAL A 131 22.16 -28.20 -19.44
N LEU A 132 21.17 -28.53 -18.62
CA LEU A 132 21.25 -29.67 -17.69
C LEU A 132 20.80 -30.94 -18.41
N GLN A 133 21.69 -31.93 -18.49
CA GLN A 133 21.38 -33.24 -19.07
C GLN A 133 20.53 -34.07 -18.10
N LYS A 134 20.97 -34.11 -16.84
CA LYS A 134 20.32 -34.89 -15.80
C LYS A 134 20.39 -34.18 -14.46
N LEU A 135 19.32 -34.31 -13.69
CA LEU A 135 19.29 -33.94 -12.27
C LEU A 135 18.77 -35.17 -11.53
N TRP A 136 19.51 -35.65 -10.55
CA TRP A 136 19.24 -36.94 -9.90
C TRP A 136 19.76 -37.01 -8.48
N ILE A 137 19.21 -37.93 -7.72
CA ILE A 137 19.62 -38.22 -6.35
C ILE A 137 19.90 -39.72 -6.19
N VAL A 138 20.97 -40.02 -5.45
CA VAL A 138 21.38 -41.38 -5.07
C VAL A 138 21.25 -41.51 -3.56
N ASP A 139 20.76 -42.65 -3.09
CA ASP A 139 20.60 -42.86 -1.66
C ASP A 139 21.95 -42.92 -0.90
N ALA A 140 21.88 -42.84 0.43
CA ALA A 140 23.07 -42.95 1.28
C ALA A 140 23.76 -44.33 1.21
N ALA A 141 23.11 -45.35 0.67
CA ALA A 141 23.69 -46.68 0.44
C ALA A 141 24.40 -46.79 -0.94
N GLY A 142 24.26 -45.78 -1.79
CA GLY A 142 24.90 -45.65 -3.09
C GLY A 142 24.13 -46.27 -4.24
N TYR A 143 22.82 -46.48 -4.09
CA TYR A 143 21.95 -46.97 -5.15
C TYR A 143 21.13 -45.83 -5.75
N PHE A 144 21.18 -45.75 -7.08
CA PHE A 144 20.30 -44.89 -7.88
C PHE A 144 18.98 -45.63 -8.12
N HIS A 145 17.86 -44.96 -7.85
CA HIS A 145 16.52 -45.48 -8.06
C HIS A 145 15.93 -44.88 -9.33
N SER A 146 15.73 -45.70 -10.36
CA SER A 146 15.07 -45.29 -11.60
C SER A 146 13.56 -45.05 -11.41
N TYR A 147 12.90 -44.41 -12.37
CA TYR A 147 11.44 -44.16 -12.33
C TYR A 147 10.60 -45.45 -12.27
N ASP A 148 11.13 -46.56 -12.79
CA ASP A 148 10.50 -47.89 -12.77
C ASP A 148 10.85 -48.71 -11.51
N GLY A 149 11.59 -48.13 -10.56
CA GLY A 149 12.02 -48.79 -9.33
C GLY A 149 13.27 -49.67 -9.49
N SER A 150 13.89 -49.72 -10.67
CA SER A 150 15.16 -50.44 -10.85
C SER A 150 16.32 -49.75 -10.10
N LEU A 151 17.18 -50.55 -9.48
CA LEU A 151 18.34 -50.08 -8.72
C LEU A 151 19.62 -50.19 -9.54
N SER A 152 20.40 -49.11 -9.59
CA SER A 152 21.74 -49.08 -10.22
C SER A 152 22.81 -48.71 -9.20
N ASP A 153 23.90 -49.47 -9.16
CA ASP A 153 25.01 -49.24 -8.21
C ASP A 153 25.90 -48.06 -8.65
N MET A 154 25.94 -47.01 -7.83
CA MET A 154 26.72 -45.80 -8.05
C MET A 154 27.93 -45.69 -7.10
N ARG A 155 28.17 -46.66 -6.22
CA ARG A 155 29.24 -46.60 -5.20
C ARG A 155 30.65 -46.52 -5.77
N LYS A 156 30.84 -46.95 -7.02
CA LYS A 156 32.13 -46.87 -7.74
C LYS A 156 32.31 -45.54 -8.49
N ARG A 157 31.32 -44.65 -8.47
CA ARG A 157 31.37 -43.38 -9.20
C ARG A 157 32.05 -42.33 -8.35
N GLU A 158 33.04 -41.67 -8.95
CA GLU A 158 33.88 -40.71 -8.24
C GLU A 158 33.03 -39.58 -7.64
N TRP A 159 32.10 -39.01 -8.41
CA TRP A 159 31.20 -37.95 -7.93
C TRP A 159 30.38 -38.36 -6.70
N TYR A 160 29.98 -39.63 -6.59
CA TYR A 160 29.26 -40.12 -5.41
C TYR A 160 30.21 -40.28 -4.22
N THR A 161 31.35 -40.97 -4.42
CA THR A 161 32.32 -41.26 -3.35
C THR A 161 32.96 -40.01 -2.78
N LYS A 162 33.12 -38.96 -3.58
CA LYS A 162 33.69 -37.68 -3.17
C LYS A 162 32.65 -36.76 -2.53
N ALA A 163 31.36 -36.91 -2.81
CA ALA A 163 30.33 -36.06 -2.23
C ALA A 163 29.73 -36.61 -0.92
N ILE A 164 29.59 -37.94 -0.80
CA ILE A 164 28.99 -38.59 0.39
C ILE A 164 29.66 -38.24 1.74
N PRO A 165 30.98 -37.92 1.84
CA PRO A 165 31.59 -37.53 3.12
C PRO A 165 31.22 -36.12 3.61
N GLY A 166 30.41 -35.36 2.86
CA GLY A 166 30.01 -34.00 3.25
C GLY A 166 30.55 -32.89 2.35
N THR A 167 31.27 -33.21 1.27
CA THR A 167 31.96 -32.22 0.42
C THR A 167 31.26 -31.97 -0.91
N ILE A 168 31.31 -30.74 -1.41
CA ILE A 168 30.88 -30.42 -2.78
C ILE A 168 31.97 -30.89 -3.73
N TYR A 169 31.60 -31.61 -4.79
CA TYR A 169 32.56 -32.13 -5.75
C TYR A 169 32.09 -31.91 -7.19
N VAL A 170 33.03 -31.53 -8.05
CA VAL A 170 32.84 -31.35 -9.49
C VAL A 170 33.76 -32.34 -10.20
N SER A 171 33.18 -33.25 -10.97
CA SER A 171 33.95 -34.29 -11.66
C SER A 171 34.65 -33.75 -12.90
N SER A 172 35.78 -34.35 -13.24
CA SER A 172 36.33 -34.22 -14.59
C SER A 172 35.40 -34.88 -15.62
N PRO A 173 35.42 -34.47 -16.91
CA PRO A 173 34.54 -34.99 -17.95
C PRO A 173 34.65 -36.51 -18.07
N TYR A 174 33.51 -37.19 -17.99
CA TYR A 174 33.43 -38.64 -18.12
C TYR A 174 32.17 -39.04 -18.88
N ILE A 175 32.19 -40.24 -19.48
CA ILE A 175 31.01 -40.78 -20.15
C ILE A 175 30.06 -41.29 -19.08
N SER A 176 28.90 -40.65 -18.95
CA SER A 176 27.86 -41.08 -18.03
C SER A 176 27.28 -42.42 -18.49
N ILE A 177 27.25 -43.39 -17.58
CA ILE A 177 26.65 -44.70 -17.89
C ILE A 177 25.15 -44.63 -18.15
N THR A 178 24.49 -43.54 -17.73
CA THR A 178 23.03 -43.41 -17.90
C THR A 178 22.66 -42.67 -19.17
N THR A 179 23.38 -41.60 -19.52
CA THR A 179 23.11 -40.84 -20.75
C THR A 179 23.91 -41.34 -21.95
N GLN A 180 25.00 -42.10 -21.71
CA GLN A 180 26.01 -42.45 -22.73
C GLN A 180 26.69 -41.21 -23.37
N GLU A 181 26.55 -40.05 -22.74
CA GLU A 181 27.14 -38.79 -23.17
C GLU A 181 28.27 -38.39 -22.24
N MET A 182 29.22 -37.61 -22.75
CA MET A 182 30.27 -37.02 -21.92
C MET A 182 29.66 -35.88 -21.10
N VAL A 183 29.85 -35.92 -19.78
CA VAL A 183 29.27 -34.95 -18.85
C VAL A 183 30.26 -34.54 -17.78
N ILE A 184 30.02 -33.36 -17.22
CA ILE A 184 30.61 -32.89 -15.97
C ILE A 184 29.53 -33.01 -14.91
N THR A 185 29.78 -33.77 -13.84
CA THR A 185 28.83 -33.94 -12.74
C THR A 185 29.21 -33.05 -11.58
N ILE A 186 28.30 -32.18 -11.17
CA ILE A 186 28.37 -31.45 -9.90
C ILE A 186 27.55 -32.23 -8.89
N SER A 187 28.11 -32.50 -7.72
CA SER A 187 27.50 -33.36 -6.70
C SER A 187 27.66 -32.79 -5.30
N LEU A 188 26.60 -32.92 -4.50
CA LEU A 188 26.58 -32.46 -3.11
C LEU A 188 25.71 -33.38 -2.23
N PRO A 189 26.06 -33.52 -0.94
CA PRO A 189 25.29 -34.31 0.01
C PRO A 189 23.94 -33.65 0.33
N VAL A 190 22.89 -34.45 0.47
CA VAL A 190 21.57 -34.02 0.93
C VAL A 190 21.40 -34.40 2.39
N TYR A 191 21.05 -33.43 3.22
CA TYR A 191 20.82 -33.59 4.65
C TYR A 191 19.31 -33.61 4.96
N ASP A 192 18.86 -34.44 5.89
CA ASP A 192 17.50 -34.35 6.43
C ASP A 192 17.35 -33.20 7.45
N GLY A 193 16.20 -33.10 8.11
CA GLY A 193 15.95 -32.13 9.18
C GLY A 193 16.80 -32.32 10.44
N GLU A 194 17.45 -33.48 10.61
CA GLU A 194 18.31 -33.84 11.74
C GLU A 194 19.81 -33.76 11.39
N GLN A 195 20.17 -33.13 10.26
CA GLN A 195 21.55 -32.98 9.76
C GLN A 195 22.26 -34.31 9.41
N LYS A 196 21.50 -35.38 9.12
CA LYS A 196 22.05 -36.66 8.66
C LYS A 196 21.97 -36.77 7.14
N ILE A 197 23.06 -37.23 6.51
CA ILE A 197 23.14 -37.43 5.06
C ILE A 197 22.18 -38.55 4.66
N ILE A 198 21.22 -38.24 3.80
CA ILE A 198 20.22 -39.18 3.27
C ILE A 198 20.52 -39.61 1.84
N GLY A 199 21.44 -38.93 1.17
CA GLY A 199 21.84 -39.22 -0.19
C GLY A 199 22.79 -38.16 -0.75
N VAL A 200 23.13 -38.31 -2.02
CA VAL A 200 23.90 -37.34 -2.81
C VAL A 200 23.03 -36.90 -3.97
N ILE A 201 22.77 -35.61 -4.07
CA ILE A 201 22.15 -35.02 -5.26
C ILE A 201 23.26 -34.62 -6.23
N ALA A 202 23.01 -34.84 -7.50
CA ALA A 202 23.94 -34.54 -8.56
C ALA A 202 23.21 -33.86 -9.73
N MET A 203 23.93 -33.05 -10.48
CA MET A 203 23.52 -32.61 -11.81
C MET A 203 24.61 -32.95 -12.82
N ASP A 204 24.18 -33.45 -13.97
CA ASP A 204 25.03 -33.66 -15.12
C ASP A 204 24.85 -32.48 -16.06
N VAL A 205 25.95 -31.78 -16.32
CA VAL A 205 26.05 -30.70 -17.29
C VAL A 205 26.76 -31.27 -18.52
N GLU A 206 26.34 -30.81 -19.70
CA GLU A 206 27.04 -31.14 -20.95
C GLU A 206 28.52 -30.77 -20.85
N ASP A 207 29.42 -31.68 -21.23
CA ASP A 207 30.87 -31.48 -21.21
C ASP A 207 31.32 -30.26 -22.05
N THR A 208 30.60 -29.98 -23.13
CA THR A 208 30.85 -28.82 -23.98
C THR A 208 30.58 -27.48 -23.27
N ALA A 209 29.84 -27.45 -22.16
CA ALA A 209 29.47 -26.22 -21.48
C ALA A 209 30.71 -25.41 -21.06
N LEU A 210 31.69 -26.04 -20.40
CA LEU A 210 32.91 -25.36 -19.98
C LEU A 210 33.80 -24.99 -21.18
N SER A 211 33.83 -25.84 -22.22
CA SER A 211 34.53 -25.55 -23.47
C SER A 211 33.94 -24.35 -24.21
N ASN A 212 32.62 -24.20 -24.25
CA ASN A 212 31.93 -23.06 -24.84
C ASN A 212 32.21 -21.75 -24.09
N GLU A 213 32.44 -21.82 -22.78
CA GLU A 213 32.82 -20.65 -21.97
C GLU A 213 34.25 -20.17 -22.27
N VAL A 214 35.18 -21.08 -22.53
CA VAL A 214 36.58 -20.73 -22.83
C VAL A 214 36.86 -20.52 -24.31
N LYS A 215 35.99 -21.03 -25.20
CA LYS A 215 36.13 -20.97 -26.67
C LYS A 215 36.24 -19.54 -27.21
N ASP A 216 35.44 -18.64 -26.65
CA ASP A 216 35.34 -17.24 -27.08
C ASP A 216 36.38 -16.33 -26.40
N ILE A 217 37.17 -16.87 -25.46
CA ILE A 217 38.23 -16.14 -24.79
C ILE A 217 39.46 -16.09 -25.71
N LEU A 218 39.56 -14.99 -26.45
CA LEU A 218 40.69 -14.67 -27.32
C LEU A 218 41.68 -13.77 -26.60
N VAL A 219 42.95 -14.17 -26.60
CA VAL A 219 44.04 -13.37 -26.04
C VAL A 219 45.03 -13.02 -27.14
N GLY A 220 45.05 -11.75 -27.53
CA GLY A 220 45.60 -11.35 -28.83
C GLY A 220 44.74 -11.89 -29.97
N ASN A 221 45.37 -12.25 -31.08
CA ASN A 221 44.74 -12.76 -32.29
C ASN A 221 44.74 -14.29 -32.35
N LYS A 222 45.78 -14.93 -31.82
CA LYS A 222 45.97 -16.40 -31.91
C LYS A 222 46.00 -17.09 -30.56
N GLY A 223 45.97 -16.35 -29.45
CA GLY A 223 45.89 -16.93 -28.12
C GLY A 223 44.49 -17.44 -27.80
N TYR A 224 44.45 -18.38 -26.86
CA TYR A 224 43.25 -19.06 -26.42
C TYR A 224 43.38 -19.47 -24.96
N CYS A 225 42.23 -19.77 -24.37
CA CYS A 225 42.12 -20.28 -23.01
C CYS A 225 41.78 -21.78 -23.03
N TYR A 226 42.34 -22.53 -22.08
CA TYR A 226 41.97 -23.91 -21.81
C TYR A 226 42.09 -24.21 -20.31
N VAL A 227 41.47 -25.30 -19.86
CA VAL A 227 41.43 -25.73 -18.47
C VAL A 227 42.04 -27.11 -18.35
N VAL A 228 42.87 -27.32 -17.34
CA VAL A 228 43.51 -28.61 -17.04
C VAL A 228 43.19 -29.06 -15.62
N ASP A 229 43.04 -30.37 -15.46
CA ASP A 229 42.93 -31.01 -14.15
C ASP A 229 44.31 -31.22 -13.51
N SER A 230 44.30 -31.58 -12.24
CA SER A 230 45.45 -31.90 -11.40
C SER A 230 46.38 -33.00 -11.96
N ASP A 231 45.86 -33.88 -12.82
CA ASP A 231 46.60 -34.95 -13.49
C ASP A 231 47.13 -34.55 -14.88
N GLY A 232 46.91 -33.31 -15.31
CA GLY A 232 47.34 -32.80 -16.62
C GLY A 232 46.37 -33.07 -17.77
N THR A 233 45.19 -33.64 -17.49
CA THR A 233 44.13 -33.87 -18.49
C THR A 233 43.45 -32.55 -18.86
N ILE A 234 43.21 -32.33 -20.15
CA ILE A 234 42.50 -31.16 -20.65
C ILE A 234 41.00 -31.34 -20.41
N ILE A 235 40.41 -30.41 -19.66
CA ILE A 235 39.00 -30.44 -19.22
C ILE A 235 38.11 -29.53 -20.05
N ALA A 236 38.68 -28.43 -20.55
CA ALA A 236 37.99 -27.54 -21.47
C ALA A 236 38.97 -26.91 -22.44
N HIS A 237 38.62 -26.88 -23.70
CA HIS A 237 39.47 -26.34 -24.75
C HIS A 237 38.61 -25.82 -25.91
N LYS A 238 39.10 -24.79 -26.62
CA LYS A 238 38.44 -24.23 -27.81
C LYS A 238 38.13 -25.29 -28.88
N ASP A 239 39.05 -26.22 -29.01
CA ASP A 239 38.93 -27.44 -29.81
C ASP A 239 38.40 -28.57 -28.92
N ILE A 240 37.11 -28.87 -29.07
CA ILE A 240 36.35 -29.80 -28.22
C ILE A 240 36.86 -31.23 -28.39
N GLU A 241 37.40 -31.60 -29.56
CA GLU A 241 37.91 -32.95 -29.80
C GLU A 241 39.01 -33.33 -28.80
N LYS A 242 39.85 -32.38 -28.38
CA LYS A 242 40.91 -32.59 -27.39
C LYS A 242 40.37 -32.95 -26.00
N VAL A 243 39.17 -32.50 -25.67
CA VAL A 243 38.47 -32.85 -24.43
C VAL A 243 37.85 -34.24 -24.56
N SER A 244 37.19 -34.51 -25.69
CA SER A 244 36.59 -35.81 -26.00
C SER A 244 37.61 -36.95 -26.03
N GLU A 245 38.82 -36.69 -26.52
CA GLU A 245 39.96 -37.63 -26.54
C GLU A 245 40.66 -37.77 -25.18
N LYS A 246 40.26 -37.00 -24.16
CA LYS A 246 40.92 -36.94 -22.85
C LYS A 246 42.42 -36.67 -22.97
N MET A 247 42.78 -35.70 -23.81
CA MET A 247 44.16 -35.34 -24.05
C MET A 247 44.86 -34.99 -22.72
N ASN A 248 45.95 -35.69 -22.41
CA ASN A 248 46.74 -35.46 -21.21
C ASN A 248 48.13 -34.93 -21.57
N ILE A 249 48.47 -33.76 -21.03
CA ILE A 249 49.68 -33.04 -21.42
C ILE A 249 50.93 -33.68 -20.82
N PHE A 250 50.83 -34.36 -19.67
CA PHE A 250 51.94 -35.12 -19.09
C PHE A 250 52.24 -36.39 -19.90
N ALA A 251 51.20 -37.13 -20.29
CA ALA A 251 51.36 -38.30 -21.16
C ALA A 251 51.94 -37.93 -22.53
N LEU A 252 51.49 -36.82 -23.13
CA LEU A 252 52.05 -36.31 -24.38
C LEU A 252 53.52 -35.94 -24.22
N ALA A 253 53.93 -35.34 -23.11
CA ALA A 253 55.33 -34.98 -22.86
C ALA A 253 56.27 -36.20 -22.72
N GLU A 254 55.76 -37.35 -22.30
CA GLU A 254 56.52 -38.61 -22.28
C GLU A 254 56.73 -39.15 -23.70
N SER A 255 55.75 -38.96 -24.59
CA SER A 255 55.78 -39.46 -25.99
C SER A 255 56.43 -38.49 -26.98
N ASP A 256 56.31 -37.18 -26.75
CA ASP A 256 56.83 -36.11 -27.59
C ASP A 256 57.49 -35.04 -26.72
N ASN A 257 58.81 -34.95 -26.84
CA ASN A 257 59.63 -33.98 -26.13
C ASN A 257 59.25 -32.52 -26.45
N SER A 258 58.48 -32.26 -27.52
CA SER A 258 57.96 -30.95 -27.85
C SER A 258 56.97 -30.40 -26.81
N PHE A 259 56.40 -31.26 -25.96
CA PHE A 259 55.49 -30.89 -24.86
C PHE A 259 56.17 -30.85 -23.48
N ALA A 260 57.44 -31.26 -23.34
CA ALA A 260 58.14 -31.34 -22.04
C ALA A 260 58.15 -30.02 -21.25
N SER A 261 58.34 -28.91 -21.97
CA SER A 261 58.34 -27.56 -21.39
C SER A 261 56.92 -27.12 -20.97
N ALA A 262 55.91 -27.44 -21.78
CA ALA A 262 54.51 -27.19 -21.43
C ALA A 262 54.06 -28.02 -20.21
N ALA A 263 54.44 -29.29 -20.14
CA ALA A 263 54.20 -30.16 -18.99
C ALA A 263 54.88 -29.63 -17.72
N SER A 264 56.11 -29.13 -17.82
CA SER A 264 56.82 -28.54 -16.68
C SER A 264 56.09 -27.29 -16.16
N PHE A 265 55.66 -26.41 -17.07
CA PHE A 265 54.85 -25.24 -16.72
C PHE A 265 53.54 -25.64 -16.05
N ILE A 266 52.79 -26.59 -16.62
CA ILE A 266 51.51 -27.04 -16.05
C ILE A 266 51.71 -27.68 -14.68
N LYS A 267 52.77 -28.47 -14.49
CA LYS A 267 53.11 -29.06 -13.19
C LYS A 267 53.35 -27.99 -12.13
N GLN A 268 54.09 -26.92 -12.48
CA GLN A 268 54.30 -25.78 -11.58
C GLN A 268 53.00 -25.00 -11.34
N ALA A 269 52.19 -24.80 -12.38
CA ALA A 269 50.92 -24.09 -12.32
C ALA A 269 49.88 -24.80 -11.43
N ILE A 270 49.85 -26.14 -11.42
CA ILE A 270 48.96 -26.93 -10.56
C ILE A 270 49.38 -26.83 -9.09
N GLN A 271 50.68 -26.67 -8.81
CA GLN A 271 51.22 -26.54 -7.45
C GLN A 271 51.18 -25.10 -6.90
N SER A 272 50.96 -24.09 -7.76
CA SER A 272 50.96 -22.69 -7.38
C SER A 272 49.57 -22.20 -6.95
N GLU A 273 49.51 -21.49 -5.82
CA GLU A 273 48.28 -20.81 -5.36
C GLU A 273 48.06 -19.44 -6.01
N THR A 274 49.15 -18.77 -6.41
CA THR A 274 49.10 -17.47 -7.08
C THR A 274 49.20 -17.63 -8.59
N PRO A 275 48.59 -16.72 -9.38
CA PRO A 275 48.75 -16.75 -10.82
C PRO A 275 50.22 -16.63 -11.22
N THR A 276 50.66 -17.48 -12.14
CA THR A 276 52.04 -17.49 -12.66
C THR A 276 52.03 -17.22 -14.15
N VAL A 277 53.12 -16.67 -14.67
CA VAL A 277 53.34 -16.51 -16.10
C VAL A 277 54.73 -17.02 -16.44
N ASP A 278 54.82 -17.78 -17.53
CA ASP A 278 56.10 -18.23 -18.06
C ASP A 278 56.02 -18.42 -19.58
N VAL A 279 57.18 -18.63 -20.19
CA VAL A 279 57.31 -18.93 -21.61
C VAL A 279 57.76 -20.39 -21.76
N TYR A 280 56.94 -21.20 -22.41
CA TYR A 280 57.24 -22.60 -22.69
C TYR A 280 57.22 -22.91 -24.17
N LYS A 281 57.76 -24.06 -24.55
CA LYS A 281 57.65 -24.60 -25.91
C LYS A 281 56.51 -25.63 -25.99
N LYS A 282 55.64 -25.48 -26.98
CA LYS A 282 54.60 -26.47 -27.35
C LYS A 282 54.62 -26.63 -28.86
N GLU A 283 54.75 -27.86 -29.36
CA GLU A 283 54.80 -28.16 -30.79
C GLU A 283 55.87 -27.32 -31.52
N ASN A 284 57.04 -27.18 -30.90
CA ASN A 284 58.14 -26.33 -31.36
C ASN A 284 57.90 -24.81 -31.42
N ILE A 285 56.75 -24.32 -30.98
CA ILE A 285 56.42 -22.89 -30.92
C ILE A 285 56.60 -22.38 -29.50
N LEU A 286 57.30 -21.25 -29.32
CA LEU A 286 57.35 -20.55 -28.04
C LEU A 286 56.00 -19.91 -27.75
N GLN A 287 55.40 -20.30 -26.64
CA GLN A 287 54.15 -19.81 -26.12
C GLN A 287 54.43 -19.03 -24.84
N ILE A 288 53.81 -17.88 -24.67
CA ILE A 288 53.65 -17.29 -23.34
C ILE A 288 52.35 -17.83 -22.77
N ALA A 289 52.40 -18.28 -21.53
CA ALA A 289 51.24 -18.77 -20.84
C ALA A 289 51.18 -18.24 -19.43
N SER A 290 49.97 -17.96 -18.99
CA SER A 290 49.66 -17.62 -17.61
C SER A 290 48.61 -18.57 -17.08
N SER A 291 48.75 -18.88 -15.79
CA SER A 291 47.88 -19.82 -15.11
C SER A 291 47.18 -19.21 -13.91
N ALA A 292 46.00 -19.70 -13.59
CA ALA A 292 45.29 -19.35 -12.36
C ALA A 292 44.48 -20.55 -11.85
N ARG A 293 44.49 -20.76 -10.53
CA ARG A 293 43.84 -21.90 -9.86
C ARG A 293 42.36 -21.62 -9.60
N MET A 294 41.50 -22.59 -9.89
CA MET A 294 40.07 -22.59 -9.56
C MET A 294 39.80 -23.27 -8.21
N HIS A 295 38.64 -22.99 -7.60
CA HIS A 295 38.24 -23.64 -6.34
C HIS A 295 38.00 -25.15 -6.49
N THR A 296 37.69 -25.63 -7.70
CA THR A 296 37.55 -27.07 -8.01
C THR A 296 38.86 -27.84 -7.94
N GLY A 297 40.00 -27.16 -7.92
CA GLY A 297 41.28 -27.81 -8.17
C GLY A 297 41.59 -27.98 -9.66
N TRP A 298 40.91 -27.26 -10.55
CA TRP A 298 41.34 -27.09 -11.93
C TRP A 298 42.25 -25.88 -12.09
N THR A 299 43.14 -25.92 -13.08
CA THR A 299 44.00 -24.80 -13.44
C THR A 299 43.61 -24.27 -14.81
N ILE A 300 43.30 -22.99 -14.88
CA ILE A 300 43.07 -22.29 -16.14
C ILE A 300 44.41 -21.88 -16.70
N VAL A 301 44.60 -22.09 -18.00
CA VAL A 301 45.79 -21.67 -18.74
C VAL A 301 45.38 -20.80 -19.91
N VAL A 302 45.88 -19.58 -19.90
CA VAL A 302 45.77 -18.64 -21.00
C VAL A 302 47.09 -18.65 -21.75
N THR A 303 47.09 -19.05 -23.02
CA THR A 303 48.31 -19.19 -23.82
C THR A 303 48.20 -18.43 -25.12
N ALA A 304 49.32 -17.88 -25.59
CA ALA A 304 49.41 -17.31 -26.93
C ALA A 304 50.83 -17.43 -27.49
N PRO A 305 51.01 -17.42 -28.84
CA PRO A 305 52.34 -17.44 -29.43
C PRO A 305 53.17 -16.24 -28.94
N TYR A 306 54.33 -16.50 -28.33
CA TYR A 306 55.19 -15.45 -27.78
C TYR A 306 55.65 -14.46 -28.86
N SER A 307 55.83 -14.96 -30.08
CA SER A 307 56.15 -14.17 -31.27
C SER A 307 55.03 -13.22 -31.70
N GLU A 308 53.80 -13.36 -31.23
CA GLU A 308 52.73 -12.40 -31.53
C GLU A 308 52.98 -11.08 -30.80
N PHE A 309 53.27 -11.17 -29.51
CA PHE A 309 53.54 -10.02 -28.66
C PHE A 309 54.97 -9.47 -28.87
N MET A 310 55.94 -10.36 -29.05
CA MET A 310 57.34 -9.98 -29.27
C MET A 310 57.71 -9.78 -30.75
N GLY A 311 56.88 -10.22 -31.70
CA GLY A 311 57.15 -10.08 -33.14
C GLY A 311 57.15 -8.64 -33.61
N VAL A 312 56.45 -7.77 -32.89
CA VAL A 312 56.53 -6.32 -33.04
C VAL A 312 57.98 -5.84 -32.90
N LEU A 313 58.77 -6.43 -31.99
CA LEU A 313 60.18 -6.08 -31.80
C LEU A 313 61.07 -6.45 -32.99
N GLY A 314 60.73 -7.47 -33.78
CA GLY A 314 61.51 -7.87 -34.95
C GLY A 314 61.42 -6.82 -36.07
N ASN A 315 60.20 -6.36 -36.34
CA ASN A 315 59.99 -5.22 -37.23
C ASN A 315 60.58 -3.94 -36.66
N MET A 316 60.45 -3.70 -35.35
CA MET A 316 61.10 -2.54 -34.72
C MET A 316 62.63 -2.61 -34.83
N LYS A 317 63.28 -3.75 -34.60
CA LYS A 317 64.75 -3.91 -34.70
C LYS A 317 65.26 -3.74 -36.12
N ARG A 318 64.58 -4.34 -37.11
CA ARG A 318 64.96 -4.22 -38.53
C ARG A 318 64.76 -2.78 -39.01
N THR A 319 63.64 -2.17 -38.64
CA THR A 319 63.38 -0.75 -38.92
C THR A 319 64.39 0.14 -38.18
N LEU A 320 64.75 -0.14 -36.92
CA LEU A 320 65.78 0.63 -36.20
C LEU A 320 67.17 0.47 -36.81
N PHE A 321 67.53 -0.72 -37.28
CA PHE A 321 68.82 -0.97 -37.92
C PHE A 321 68.95 -0.22 -39.23
N PHE A 322 67.91 -0.26 -40.08
CA PHE A 322 67.89 0.52 -41.32
C PHE A 322 67.77 2.04 -41.08
N ILE A 323 67.01 2.46 -40.05
CA ILE A 323 66.98 3.87 -39.61
C ILE A 323 68.36 4.30 -39.09
N THR A 324 69.06 3.48 -38.32
CA THR A 324 70.38 3.84 -37.74
C THR A 324 71.49 3.84 -38.79
N ALA A 325 71.54 2.82 -39.66
CA ALA A 325 72.46 2.79 -40.79
C ALA A 325 72.17 3.92 -41.78
N GLY A 326 70.89 4.22 -42.00
CA GLY A 326 70.41 5.38 -42.74
C GLY A 326 70.87 6.70 -42.13
N ILE A 327 70.62 6.91 -40.82
CA ILE A 327 71.02 8.11 -40.07
C ILE A 327 72.54 8.29 -40.08
N ILE A 328 73.36 7.25 -39.99
CA ILE A 328 74.83 7.39 -40.01
C ILE A 328 75.32 7.77 -41.41
N ALA A 329 74.78 7.15 -42.46
CA ALA A 329 75.14 7.45 -43.84
C ALA A 329 74.64 8.84 -44.28
N THR A 330 73.40 9.20 -43.91
CA THR A 330 72.83 10.55 -44.16
C THR A 330 73.49 11.59 -43.26
N ALA A 331 73.81 11.34 -41.99
CA ALA A 331 74.53 12.29 -41.16
C ALA A 331 75.95 12.57 -41.68
N LEU A 332 76.67 11.56 -42.20
CA LEU A 332 78.00 11.79 -42.81
C LEU A 332 77.91 12.59 -44.12
N LEU A 333 76.89 12.33 -44.95
CA LEU A 333 76.66 13.07 -46.20
C LEU A 333 76.13 14.50 -45.93
N ALA A 334 75.17 14.62 -45.00
CA ALA A 334 74.61 15.85 -44.47
C ALA A 334 75.71 16.70 -43.85
N ILE A 335 76.51 16.23 -42.89
CA ILE A 335 77.56 17.05 -42.27
C ILE A 335 78.53 17.65 -43.32
N ILE A 336 78.76 16.99 -44.45
CA ILE A 336 79.56 17.50 -45.56
C ILE A 336 78.78 18.50 -46.45
N LEU A 337 77.50 18.25 -46.76
CA LEU A 337 76.62 19.12 -47.58
C LEU A 337 75.99 20.27 -46.78
N MET A 338 75.41 19.99 -45.63
CA MET A 338 74.94 20.87 -44.56
C MET A 338 76.05 21.90 -44.25
N MET A 339 77.34 21.57 -44.07
CA MET A 339 78.33 22.63 -43.85
C MET A 339 78.59 23.59 -45.03
N LYS A 340 78.19 23.23 -46.26
CA LYS A 340 78.25 24.11 -47.43
C LYS A 340 76.93 24.87 -47.66
N ALA A 341 75.79 24.29 -47.29
CA ALA A 341 74.44 24.85 -47.46
C ALA A 341 73.90 25.61 -46.22
N ILE A 342 74.13 25.12 -44.99
CA ILE A 342 73.78 25.76 -43.70
C ILE A 342 74.25 27.21 -43.66
N MET A 343 75.48 27.46 -44.08
CA MET A 343 76.07 28.80 -43.99
C MET A 343 75.35 29.81 -44.90
N HIS A 344 74.60 29.33 -45.90
CA HIS A 344 73.82 30.16 -46.82
C HIS A 344 72.32 30.21 -46.44
N SER A 345 71.70 29.09 -46.04
CA SER A 345 70.26 29.00 -45.73
C SER A 345 69.87 29.38 -44.30
N ILE A 346 70.78 29.27 -43.31
CA ILE A 346 70.50 29.77 -41.93
C ILE A 346 70.11 31.25 -41.94
N GLN A 347 70.70 32.06 -42.81
CA GLN A 347 70.35 33.49 -42.91
C GLN A 347 68.92 33.73 -43.40
N GLN A 348 68.34 32.85 -44.22
CA GLN A 348 66.98 33.00 -44.73
C GLN A 348 65.90 32.51 -43.73
N VAL A 349 66.10 31.36 -43.09
CA VAL A 349 65.14 30.78 -42.12
C VAL A 349 65.01 31.62 -40.86
N VAL A 350 66.11 32.21 -40.37
CA VAL A 350 66.08 33.14 -39.22
C VAL A 350 65.18 34.35 -39.49
N THR A 351 65.13 34.83 -40.73
CA THR A 351 64.34 36.01 -41.11
C THR A 351 62.84 35.70 -41.19
N THR A 352 62.43 34.52 -41.66
CA THR A 352 61.00 34.11 -41.71
C THR A 352 60.44 33.71 -40.35
N LEU A 353 61.24 33.04 -39.50
CA LEU A 353 60.87 32.75 -38.10
C LEU A 353 60.73 34.03 -37.26
N GLN A 354 61.49 35.07 -37.58
CA GLN A 354 61.34 36.38 -36.95
C GLN A 354 60.00 37.05 -37.31
N ASN A 355 59.47 36.84 -38.51
CA ASN A 355 58.16 37.36 -38.93
C ASN A 355 56.98 36.58 -38.34
N ILE A 356 57.11 35.27 -38.10
CA ILE A 356 56.05 34.44 -37.47
C ILE A 356 56.05 34.62 -35.93
N SER A 357 57.22 34.78 -35.30
CA SER A 357 57.30 35.00 -33.84
C SER A 357 57.08 36.45 -33.40
N ARG A 358 57.17 37.43 -34.31
CA ARG A 358 56.89 38.87 -34.02
C ARG A 358 55.72 39.47 -34.82
N GLY A 359 55.01 38.68 -35.63
CA GLY A 359 53.86 39.12 -36.46
C GLY A 359 52.54 38.43 -36.10
N ASP A 360 51.46 38.74 -36.84
CA ASP A 360 50.05 38.41 -36.53
C ASP A 360 49.62 36.93 -36.71
N GLY A 361 50.52 35.95 -36.51
CA GLY A 361 50.13 34.53 -36.46
C GLY A 361 49.61 33.91 -37.78
N ASP A 362 50.11 34.35 -38.93
CA ASP A 362 49.69 33.85 -40.25
C ASP A 362 50.26 32.45 -40.56
N LEU A 363 49.41 31.41 -40.53
CA LEU A 363 49.75 30.01 -40.81
C LEU A 363 49.53 29.64 -42.29
N THR A 364 49.21 30.61 -43.14
CA THR A 364 49.11 30.43 -44.60
C THR A 364 50.48 30.58 -45.29
N VAL A 365 51.49 31.07 -44.56
CA VAL A 365 52.85 31.27 -45.06
C VAL A 365 53.54 29.92 -45.24
N SER A 366 54.19 29.75 -46.39
CA SER A 366 55.01 28.58 -46.68
C SER A 366 56.43 29.00 -46.97
N LEU A 367 57.38 28.21 -46.49
CA LEU A 367 58.77 28.36 -46.90
C LEU A 367 58.89 27.83 -48.34
N PRO A 368 59.55 28.57 -49.25
CA PRO A 368 59.72 28.13 -50.63
C PRO A 368 60.57 26.87 -50.63
N LEU A 369 60.04 25.80 -51.24
CA LEU A 369 60.73 24.52 -51.36
C LEU A 369 61.76 24.63 -52.49
N ILE A 370 62.88 25.28 -52.18
CA ILE A 370 64.01 25.44 -53.10
C ILE A 370 65.19 24.69 -52.50
N GLY A 371 65.68 23.70 -53.24
CA GLY A 371 66.68 22.74 -52.76
C GLY A 371 66.08 21.36 -52.51
N ASN A 372 66.85 20.47 -51.89
CA ASN A 372 66.44 19.10 -51.56
C ASN A 372 67.32 18.52 -50.41
N ASP A 373 67.58 19.32 -49.36
CA ASP A 373 68.49 19.01 -48.22
C ASP A 373 67.81 19.18 -46.83
N GLU A 374 68.52 19.01 -45.68
CA GLU A 374 67.90 19.15 -44.33
C GLU A 374 67.30 20.54 -44.08
N MET A 375 67.62 21.56 -44.89
CA MET A 375 66.99 22.87 -44.85
C MET A 375 65.71 22.91 -45.71
N THR A 376 65.65 22.14 -46.80
CA THR A 376 64.43 21.86 -47.57
C THR A 376 63.49 20.93 -46.82
N ASP A 377 63.97 19.86 -46.18
CA ASP A 377 63.18 19.01 -45.28
C ASP A 377 62.78 19.78 -44.02
N LEU A 378 63.64 20.65 -43.48
CA LEU A 378 63.22 21.59 -42.45
C LEU A 378 62.11 22.49 -42.98
N SER A 379 62.17 22.95 -44.23
CA SER A 379 61.09 23.76 -44.85
C SER A 379 59.83 22.93 -45.16
N GLN A 380 59.95 21.68 -45.59
CA GLN A 380 58.85 20.76 -45.89
C GLN A 380 58.20 20.24 -44.60
N TYR A 381 58.97 19.74 -43.63
CA TYR A 381 58.47 19.39 -42.31
C TYR A 381 57.98 20.61 -41.55
N PHE A 382 58.54 21.81 -41.74
CA PHE A 382 57.94 23.05 -41.25
C PHE A 382 56.59 23.28 -41.93
N ASN A 383 56.48 23.18 -43.25
CA ASN A 383 55.22 23.32 -43.97
C ASN A 383 54.18 22.22 -43.61
N GLU A 384 54.59 20.96 -43.41
CA GLU A 384 53.74 19.84 -42.98
C GLU A 384 53.35 19.95 -41.50
N THR A 385 54.25 20.47 -40.65
CA THR A 385 53.95 20.77 -39.24
C THR A 385 52.99 21.94 -39.15
N ILE A 386 53.18 23.00 -39.94
CA ILE A 386 52.23 24.11 -40.06
C ILE A 386 50.90 23.63 -40.63
N LYS A 387 50.88 22.67 -41.57
CA LYS A 387 49.65 22.02 -42.06
C LYS A 387 48.97 21.18 -40.98
N LYS A 388 49.70 20.38 -40.19
CA LYS A 388 49.11 19.62 -39.06
C LYS A 388 48.64 20.53 -37.92
N ILE A 389 49.35 21.63 -37.66
CA ILE A 389 48.91 22.67 -36.72
C ILE A 389 47.63 23.31 -37.25
N ARG A 390 47.56 23.64 -38.56
CA ARG A 390 46.35 24.15 -39.22
C ARG A 390 45.17 23.20 -39.09
N ASP A 391 45.34 21.91 -39.42
CA ASP A 391 44.29 20.89 -39.30
C ASP A 391 43.86 20.68 -37.83
N SER A 392 44.80 20.76 -36.88
CA SER A 392 44.51 20.68 -35.44
C SER A 392 43.80 21.93 -34.91
N VAL A 393 44.17 23.12 -35.38
CA VAL A 393 43.50 24.40 -35.06
C VAL A 393 42.09 24.41 -35.67
N ASP A 394 41.91 23.87 -36.89
CA ASP A 394 40.58 23.70 -37.51
C ASP A 394 39.72 22.65 -36.77
N ALA A 395 40.31 21.55 -36.31
CA ALA A 395 39.62 20.57 -35.47
C ALA A 395 39.23 21.14 -34.09
N VAL A 396 40.10 21.93 -33.46
CA VAL A 396 39.78 22.68 -32.23
C VAL A 396 38.68 23.70 -32.51
N ASN A 397 38.70 24.39 -33.64
CA ASN A 397 37.64 25.33 -34.05
C ASN A 397 36.29 24.61 -34.21
N LYS A 398 36.24 23.47 -34.91
CA LYS A 398 35.03 22.65 -35.06
C LYS A 398 34.51 22.12 -33.72
N ASN A 399 35.38 21.60 -32.86
CA ASN A 399 35.00 21.14 -31.52
C ASN A 399 34.53 22.29 -30.62
N THR A 400 35.09 23.49 -30.77
CA THR A 400 34.65 24.70 -30.05
C THR A 400 33.23 25.10 -30.48
N ILE A 401 32.88 24.94 -31.76
CA ILE A 401 31.49 25.12 -32.25
C ILE A 401 30.55 24.09 -31.62
N THR A 402 30.91 22.80 -31.60
CA THR A 402 30.09 21.76 -30.97
C THR A 402 29.94 21.97 -29.46
N LEU A 403 31.01 22.34 -28.75
CA LEU A 403 30.96 22.66 -27.31
C LEU A 403 30.08 23.88 -27.03
N LYS A 404 30.08 24.88 -27.93
CA LYS A 404 29.16 26.01 -27.84
C LYS A 404 27.70 25.58 -27.96
N GLU A 405 27.38 24.68 -28.90
CA GLU A 405 26.02 24.12 -29.04
C GLU A 405 25.60 23.30 -27.81
N VAL A 406 26.49 22.46 -27.27
CA VAL A 406 26.23 21.68 -26.04
C VAL A 406 26.04 22.60 -24.83
N GLY A 407 26.85 23.65 -24.68
CA GLY A 407 26.71 24.64 -23.61
C GLY A 407 25.39 25.40 -23.69
N VAL A 408 24.95 25.78 -24.90
CA VAL A 408 23.63 26.40 -25.11
C VAL A 408 22.51 25.43 -24.74
N LYS A 409 22.55 24.16 -25.19
CA LYS A 409 21.55 23.15 -24.83
C LYS A 409 21.50 22.90 -23.32
N LEU A 410 22.65 22.82 -22.66
CA LEU A 410 22.71 22.62 -21.21
C LEU A 410 22.09 23.80 -20.46
N SER A 411 22.37 25.04 -20.87
CA SER A 411 21.77 26.24 -20.27
C SER A 411 20.25 26.29 -20.48
N THR A 412 19.77 25.92 -21.67
CA THR A 412 18.32 25.79 -21.93
C THR A 412 17.68 24.74 -21.03
N ASN A 413 18.27 23.55 -20.92
CA ASN A 413 17.74 22.47 -20.06
C ASN A 413 17.76 22.87 -18.58
N MET A 414 18.77 23.62 -18.12
CA MET A 414 18.82 24.15 -16.75
C MET A 414 17.73 25.20 -16.51
N THR A 415 17.46 26.06 -17.49
CA THR A 415 16.35 27.03 -17.43
C THR A 415 14.99 26.34 -17.36
N GLU A 416 14.80 25.27 -18.14
CA GLU A 416 13.60 24.44 -18.11
C GLU A 416 13.47 23.68 -16.78
N THR A 417 14.57 23.13 -16.26
CA THR A 417 14.60 22.48 -14.94
C THR A 417 14.27 23.46 -13.81
N ALA A 418 14.82 24.68 -13.83
CA ALA A 418 14.49 25.73 -12.87
C ALA A 418 12.99 26.09 -12.92
N SER A 419 12.42 26.16 -14.11
CA SER A 419 10.98 26.42 -14.30
C SER A 419 10.14 25.27 -13.74
N ALA A 420 10.53 24.01 -13.97
CA ALA A 420 9.87 22.84 -13.41
C ALA A 420 9.96 22.81 -11.87
N VAL A 421 11.11 23.17 -11.29
CA VAL A 421 11.28 23.27 -9.82
C VAL A 421 10.43 24.39 -9.23
N ASN A 422 10.32 25.55 -9.89
CA ASN A 422 9.40 26.60 -9.48
C ASN A 422 7.93 26.15 -9.52
N GLN A 423 7.55 25.36 -10.52
CA GLN A 423 6.22 24.78 -10.61
C GLN A 423 5.97 23.74 -9.50
N ILE A 424 6.97 22.91 -9.17
CA ILE A 424 6.94 22.02 -8.00
C ILE A 424 6.72 22.82 -6.72
N ASN A 425 7.46 23.91 -6.50
CA ASN A 425 7.26 24.78 -5.34
C ASN A 425 5.86 25.38 -5.28
N SER A 426 5.31 25.83 -6.42
CA SER A 426 3.92 26.30 -6.48
C SER A 426 2.93 25.20 -6.11
N ASN A 427 3.15 23.96 -6.56
CA ASN A 427 2.32 22.82 -6.22
C ASN A 427 2.43 22.47 -4.73
N ILE A 428 3.63 22.47 -4.16
CA ILE A 428 3.85 22.25 -2.71
C ILE A 428 3.07 23.28 -1.90
N ASN A 429 3.18 24.57 -2.25
CA ASN A 429 2.41 25.62 -1.59
C ASN A 429 0.90 25.43 -1.76
N GLY A 430 0.45 25.01 -2.94
CA GLY A 430 -0.95 24.68 -3.22
C GLY A 430 -1.46 23.54 -2.34
N VAL A 431 -0.73 22.44 -2.26
CA VAL A 431 -1.05 21.30 -1.39
C VAL A 431 -1.04 21.73 0.08
N LYS A 432 -0.02 22.47 0.53
CA LYS A 432 0.06 22.98 1.91
C LYS A 432 -1.16 23.83 2.27
N GLN A 433 -1.60 24.72 1.38
CA GLN A 433 -2.80 25.52 1.62
C GLN A 433 -4.08 24.66 1.68
N GLN A 434 -4.19 23.64 0.83
CA GLN A 434 -5.28 22.67 0.87
C GLN A 434 -5.28 21.87 2.18
N THR A 435 -4.12 21.41 2.63
CA THR A 435 -3.95 20.70 3.90
C THR A 435 -4.31 21.56 5.10
N LEU A 436 -3.96 22.86 5.11
CA LEU A 436 -4.41 23.79 6.14
C LEU A 436 -5.92 23.97 6.16
N THR A 437 -6.54 24.03 4.98
CA THR A 437 -8.01 24.11 4.87
C THR A 437 -8.65 22.82 5.37
N GLN A 438 -8.07 21.67 5.02
CA GLN A 438 -8.50 20.36 5.49
C GLN A 438 -8.40 20.25 7.01
N ALA A 439 -7.34 20.76 7.64
CA ALA A 439 -7.21 20.78 9.10
C ALA A 439 -8.38 21.52 9.76
N VAL A 440 -8.77 22.68 9.22
CA VAL A 440 -9.93 23.43 9.71
C VAL A 440 -11.21 22.61 9.54
N SER A 441 -11.43 22.00 8.37
CA SER A 441 -12.62 21.17 8.12
C SER A 441 -12.67 19.92 9.01
N VAL A 442 -11.54 19.29 9.29
CA VAL A 442 -11.43 18.15 10.21
C VAL A 442 -11.79 18.58 11.62
N ALA A 443 -11.27 19.71 12.09
CA ALA A 443 -11.59 20.25 13.42
C ALA A 443 -13.09 20.61 13.55
N GLU A 444 -13.67 21.25 12.52
CA GLU A 444 -15.10 21.56 12.49
C GLU A 444 -15.94 20.28 12.49
N THR A 445 -15.58 19.30 11.66
CA THR A 445 -16.28 18.01 11.61
C THR A 445 -16.20 17.28 12.94
N ALA A 446 -15.02 17.24 13.58
CA ALA A 446 -14.85 16.65 14.90
C ALA A 446 -15.76 17.31 15.95
N ALA A 447 -15.84 18.64 15.96
CA ALA A 447 -16.74 19.37 16.86
C ALA A 447 -18.22 19.02 16.61
N THR A 448 -18.65 18.92 15.35
CA THR A 448 -20.02 18.50 15.03
C THR A 448 -20.32 17.07 15.47
N VAL A 449 -19.34 16.17 15.37
CA VAL A 449 -19.48 14.77 15.82
C VAL A 449 -19.60 14.71 17.35
N GLU A 450 -18.79 15.49 18.09
CA GLU A 450 -18.93 15.61 19.54
C GLU A 450 -20.33 16.13 19.93
N GLU A 451 -20.86 17.11 19.21
CA GLU A 451 -22.21 17.62 19.43
C GLU A 451 -23.30 16.57 19.12
N ILE A 452 -23.13 15.77 18.06
CA ILE A 452 -24.01 14.64 17.75
C ILE A 452 -23.99 13.62 18.90
N VAL A 453 -22.81 13.22 19.39
CA VAL A 453 -22.70 12.30 20.53
C VAL A 453 -23.39 12.86 21.77
N ARG A 454 -23.22 14.16 22.06
CA ARG A 454 -23.92 14.82 23.18
C ARG A 454 -25.43 14.79 22.99
N THR A 455 -25.91 15.05 21.78
CA THR A 455 -27.35 15.05 21.44
C THR A 455 -27.94 13.64 21.56
N ILE A 456 -27.21 12.61 21.16
CA ILE A 456 -27.61 11.20 21.33
C ILE A 456 -27.70 10.83 22.81
N LYS A 457 -26.76 11.30 23.65
CA LYS A 457 -26.84 11.10 25.11
C LYS A 457 -28.10 11.76 25.71
N GLN A 458 -28.44 12.96 25.25
CA GLN A 458 -29.68 13.63 25.65
C GLN A 458 -30.92 12.87 25.16
N LEU A 459 -30.91 12.38 23.92
CA LEU A 459 -31.96 11.55 23.35
C LEU A 459 -32.18 10.29 24.19
N ASN A 460 -31.12 9.63 24.65
CA ASN A 460 -31.23 8.48 25.55
C ASN A 460 -31.97 8.82 26.86
N GLY A 461 -31.70 9.99 27.44
CA GLY A 461 -32.46 10.47 28.61
C GLY A 461 -33.94 10.69 28.28
N SER A 462 -34.25 11.27 27.12
CA SER A 462 -35.64 11.43 26.65
C SER A 462 -36.35 10.09 26.42
N ILE A 463 -35.65 9.09 25.88
CA ILE A 463 -36.18 7.73 25.67
C ILE A 463 -36.52 7.07 27.01
N GLU A 464 -35.69 7.25 28.04
CA GLU A 464 -35.95 6.71 29.38
C GLU A 464 -37.16 7.38 30.05
N SER A 465 -37.29 8.71 29.90
CA SER A 465 -38.47 9.45 30.33
C SER A 465 -39.75 9.01 29.59
N GLN A 466 -39.64 8.78 28.28
CA GLN A 466 -40.74 8.27 27.45
C GLN A 466 -41.16 6.87 27.91
N ALA A 467 -40.21 5.97 28.16
CA ALA A 467 -40.50 4.62 28.65
C ALA A 467 -41.26 4.65 29.98
N THR A 468 -40.84 5.53 30.90
CA THR A 468 -41.54 5.76 32.18
C THR A 468 -42.97 6.28 31.94
N SER A 469 -43.13 7.30 31.09
CA SER A 469 -44.44 7.89 30.76
C SER A 469 -45.39 6.88 30.10
N VAL A 470 -44.87 5.99 29.26
CA VAL A 470 -45.62 4.91 28.61
C VAL A 470 -46.10 3.89 29.65
N ALA A 471 -45.23 3.51 30.60
CA ALA A 471 -45.60 2.61 31.69
C ALA A 471 -46.69 3.20 32.59
N GLU A 472 -46.56 4.48 32.99
CA GLU A 472 -47.57 5.18 33.78
C GLU A 472 -48.91 5.33 33.04
N SER A 473 -48.86 5.65 31.74
CA SER A 473 -50.05 5.73 30.88
C SER A 473 -50.75 4.37 30.77
N SER A 474 -49.98 3.28 30.58
CA SER A 474 -50.51 1.92 30.55
C SER A 474 -51.26 1.59 31.85
N SER A 475 -50.62 1.85 32.99
CA SER A 475 -51.23 1.61 34.31
C SER A 475 -52.50 2.45 34.53
N SER A 476 -52.51 3.70 34.08
CA SER A 476 -53.65 4.60 34.21
C SER A 476 -54.84 4.13 33.36
N VAL A 477 -54.57 3.66 32.14
CA VAL A 477 -55.59 3.11 31.22
C VAL A 477 -56.13 1.77 31.75
N GLU A 478 -55.27 0.89 32.27
CA GLU A 478 -55.71 -0.35 32.93
C GLU A 478 -56.63 -0.07 34.13
N GLN A 479 -56.26 0.89 34.97
CA GLN A 479 -57.10 1.33 36.09
C GLN A 479 -58.43 1.91 35.60
N MET A 480 -58.42 2.70 34.52
CA MET A 480 -59.64 3.22 33.90
C MET A 480 -60.57 2.09 33.43
N VAL A 481 -60.03 1.07 32.74
CA VAL A 481 -60.82 -0.10 32.29
C VAL A 481 -61.42 -0.85 33.49
N SER A 482 -60.68 -0.99 34.59
CA SER A 482 -61.19 -1.59 35.84
C SER A 482 -62.31 -0.75 36.47
N ASN A 483 -62.17 0.58 36.48
CA ASN A 483 -63.19 1.50 36.98
C ASN A 483 -64.47 1.44 36.14
N ILE A 484 -64.34 1.37 34.81
CA ILE A 484 -65.47 1.19 33.89
C ILE A 484 -66.22 -0.10 34.21
N ALA A 485 -65.51 -1.22 34.40
CA ALA A 485 -66.13 -2.49 34.78
C ALA A 485 -66.91 -2.39 36.10
N SER A 486 -66.36 -1.64 37.08
CA SER A 486 -67.04 -1.38 38.35
C SER A 486 -68.30 -0.52 38.19
N ILE A 487 -68.25 0.51 37.35
CA ILE A 487 -69.41 1.36 37.02
C ILE A 487 -70.49 0.55 36.31
N THR A 488 -70.13 -0.30 35.34
CA THR A 488 -71.06 -1.21 34.67
C THR A 488 -71.80 -2.10 35.67
N GLN A 489 -71.10 -2.64 36.68
CA GLN A 489 -71.73 -3.43 37.73
C GLN A 489 -72.70 -2.61 38.61
N ILE A 490 -72.37 -1.34 38.89
CA ILE A 490 -73.25 -0.43 39.63
C ILE A 490 -74.52 -0.13 38.82
N LEU A 491 -74.39 0.13 37.52
CA LEU A 491 -75.53 0.37 36.62
C LEU A 491 -76.46 -0.85 36.52
N GLU A 492 -75.90 -2.06 36.49
CA GLU A 492 -76.71 -3.28 36.50
C GLU A 492 -77.54 -3.39 37.79
N LYS A 493 -76.93 -3.13 38.95
CA LYS A 493 -77.64 -3.08 40.23
C LYS A 493 -78.70 -1.98 40.26
N ALA A 494 -78.40 -0.81 39.69
CA ALA A 494 -79.36 0.29 39.59
C ALA A 494 -80.57 -0.10 38.73
N ASN A 495 -80.37 -0.78 37.60
CA ASN A 495 -81.44 -1.30 36.75
C ASN A 495 -82.35 -2.29 37.50
N ILE A 496 -81.78 -3.17 38.34
CA ILE A 496 -82.57 -4.06 39.20
C ILE A 496 -83.42 -3.25 40.19
N ALA A 497 -82.81 -2.30 40.90
CA ALA A 497 -83.53 -1.46 41.88
C ALA A 497 -84.64 -0.60 41.24
N ILE A 498 -84.42 -0.09 40.03
CA ILE A 498 -85.41 0.66 39.26
C ILE A 498 -86.60 -0.23 38.89
N LYS A 499 -86.34 -1.48 38.50
CA LYS A 499 -87.40 -2.46 38.21
C LYS A 499 -88.24 -2.77 39.45
N GLU A 500 -87.61 -2.93 40.61
CA GLU A 500 -88.30 -3.10 41.90
C GLU A 500 -89.14 -1.87 42.27
N LEU A 501 -88.59 -0.66 42.09
CA LEU A 501 -89.31 0.59 42.34
C LEU A 501 -90.54 0.74 41.43
N ALA A 502 -90.41 0.41 40.15
CA ALA A 502 -91.52 0.45 39.20
C ALA A 502 -92.64 -0.52 39.61
N SER A 503 -92.28 -1.73 40.07
CA SER A 503 -93.23 -2.71 40.60
C SER A 503 -93.94 -2.19 41.86
N ALA A 504 -93.18 -1.73 42.86
CA ALA A 504 -93.74 -1.23 44.12
C ALA A 504 -94.64 0.00 43.91
N THR A 505 -94.31 0.85 42.94
CA THR A 505 -95.11 2.03 42.56
C THR A 505 -96.42 1.62 41.89
N ALA A 506 -96.40 0.59 41.04
CA ALA A 506 -97.62 0.04 40.43
C ALA A 506 -98.54 -0.56 41.50
N ASP A 507 -97.99 -1.36 42.43
CA ASP A 507 -98.74 -1.94 43.54
C ASP A 507 -99.35 -0.86 44.46
N GLY A 508 -98.59 0.20 44.74
CA GLY A 508 -99.05 1.35 45.52
C GLY A 508 -100.19 2.11 44.86
N LYS A 509 -100.13 2.29 43.54
CA LYS A 509 -101.21 2.90 42.74
C LYS A 509 -102.50 2.07 42.82
N ASP A 510 -102.41 0.76 42.65
CA ASP A 510 -103.57 -0.14 42.69
C ASP A 510 -104.22 -0.16 44.09
N THR A 511 -103.39 -0.09 45.14
CA THR A 511 -103.86 0.01 46.53
C THR A 511 -104.66 1.29 46.79
N ILE A 512 -104.21 2.44 46.25
CA ILE A 512 -104.92 3.72 46.39
C ILE A 512 -106.23 3.74 45.60
N VAL A 513 -106.25 3.15 44.39
CA VAL A 513 -107.49 2.99 43.61
C VAL A 513 -108.52 2.18 44.41
N THR A 514 -108.08 1.08 45.02
CA THR A 514 -108.93 0.26 45.90
C THR A 514 -109.41 1.04 47.12
N SER A 515 -108.53 1.83 47.76
CA SER A 515 -108.87 2.65 48.93
C SER A 515 -109.92 3.72 48.59
N ASN A 516 -109.81 4.36 47.43
CA ASN A 516 -110.79 5.36 46.97
C ASN A 516 -112.17 4.70 46.72
N HIS A 517 -112.19 3.50 46.14
CA HIS A 517 -113.45 2.73 45.99
C HIS A 517 -114.13 2.47 47.34
N VAL A 518 -113.37 2.06 48.37
CA VAL A 518 -113.91 1.87 49.73
C VAL A 518 -114.43 3.18 50.30
N MET A 519 -113.72 4.30 50.12
CA MET A 519 -114.19 5.61 50.56
C MET A 519 -115.50 6.05 49.91
N GLN A 520 -115.65 5.80 48.60
CA GLN A 520 -116.90 6.09 47.88
C GLN A 520 -118.07 5.27 48.44
N GLN A 521 -117.81 4.00 48.82
CA GLN A 521 -118.82 3.17 49.47
C GLN A 521 -119.23 3.73 50.84
N ILE A 522 -118.26 4.14 51.68
CA ILE A 522 -118.54 4.74 52.99
C ILE A 522 -119.29 6.07 52.84
N ALA A 523 -118.97 6.89 51.84
CA ALA A 523 -119.69 8.13 51.55
C ALA A 523 -121.18 7.86 51.25
N ASN A 524 -121.46 6.86 50.42
CA ASN A 524 -122.83 6.45 50.09
C ASN A 524 -123.58 5.94 51.34
N GLU A 525 -122.95 5.08 52.15
CA GLU A 525 -123.54 4.57 53.40
C GLU A 525 -123.81 5.70 54.41
N SER A 526 -122.89 6.67 54.52
CA SER A 526 -123.04 7.85 55.39
C SER A 526 -124.18 8.77 54.94
N GLY A 527 -124.42 8.88 53.63
CA GLY A 527 -125.57 9.60 53.06
C GLY A 527 -126.90 8.98 53.50
N GLY A 528 -127.00 7.64 53.48
CA GLY A 528 -128.16 6.93 54.00
C GLY A 528 -128.39 7.15 55.50
N LEU A 529 -127.31 7.22 56.29
CA LEU A 529 -127.40 7.53 57.73
C LEU A 529 -127.84 8.98 58.00
N LEU A 530 -127.44 9.95 57.16
CA LEU A 530 -127.90 11.34 57.27
C LEU A 530 -129.41 11.45 57.04
N GLU A 531 -129.93 10.72 56.04
CA GLU A 531 -131.37 10.63 55.78
C GLU A 531 -132.11 10.00 56.97
N ALA A 532 -131.61 8.87 57.49
CA ALA A 532 -132.17 8.23 58.68
C ALA A 532 -132.17 9.17 59.91
N SER A 533 -131.09 9.91 60.16
CA SER A 533 -131.01 10.88 61.27
C SER A 533 -132.00 12.05 61.09
N SER A 534 -132.22 12.51 59.86
CA SER A 534 -133.23 13.54 59.54
C SER A 534 -134.64 13.04 59.84
N ILE A 535 -134.95 11.79 59.48
CA ILE A 535 -136.23 11.14 59.80
C ILE A 535 -136.40 11.05 61.32
N ILE A 536 -135.38 10.63 62.08
CA ILE A 536 -135.42 10.57 63.55
C ILE A 536 -135.69 11.96 64.15
N GLN A 537 -135.02 13.02 63.69
CA GLN A 537 -135.27 14.39 64.14
C GLN A 537 -136.69 14.87 63.82
N HIS A 538 -137.22 14.51 62.64
CA HIS A 538 -138.58 14.85 62.26
C HIS A 538 -139.61 14.12 63.14
N ILE A 539 -139.41 12.81 63.39
CA ILE A 539 -140.23 12.01 64.32
C ILE A 539 -140.14 12.60 65.72
N ALA A 540 -138.94 12.95 66.20
CA ALA A 540 -138.72 13.55 67.50
C ALA A 540 -139.43 14.92 67.63
N SER A 541 -139.38 15.78 66.62
CA SER A 541 -140.09 17.07 66.60
C SER A 541 -141.61 16.89 66.63
N GLN A 542 -142.15 15.96 65.83
CA GLN A 542 -143.58 15.61 65.86
C GLN A 542 -143.99 15.04 67.22
N THR A 543 -143.16 14.16 67.79
CA THR A 543 -143.42 13.54 69.11
C THR A 543 -143.38 14.59 70.22
N ASN A 544 -142.46 15.56 70.15
CA ASN A 544 -142.38 16.68 71.08
C ASN A 544 -143.62 17.59 71.00
N LEU A 545 -144.14 17.87 69.79
CA LEU A 545 -145.40 18.62 69.59
C LEU A 545 -146.63 17.87 70.13
N LEU A 546 -146.71 16.56 69.88
CA LEU A 546 -147.77 15.71 70.42
C LEU A 546 -147.72 15.64 71.95
N ALA A 547 -146.51 15.50 72.52
CA ALA A 547 -146.29 15.47 73.95
C ALA A 547 -146.57 16.83 74.62
N MET A 548 -146.25 17.95 73.95
CA MET A 548 -146.60 19.30 74.39
C MET A 548 -148.11 19.52 74.42
N ASN A 549 -148.83 19.09 73.37
CA ASN A 549 -150.30 19.14 73.35
C ASN A 549 -150.89 18.25 74.46
N ALA A 550 -150.32 17.07 74.71
CA ALA A 550 -150.76 16.18 75.79
C ALA A 550 -150.47 16.76 77.20
N ALA A 551 -149.34 17.44 77.40
CA ALA A 551 -149.01 18.13 78.65
C ALA A 551 -149.95 19.32 78.89
N ILE A 552 -150.33 20.07 77.85
CA ILE A 552 -151.34 21.14 77.92
C ILE A 552 -152.71 20.57 78.33
N GLU A 553 -153.15 19.47 77.71
CA GLU A 553 -154.44 18.84 78.02
C GLU A 553 -154.45 18.24 79.43
N ALA A 554 -153.32 17.68 79.88
CA ALA A 554 -153.14 17.18 81.24
C ALA A 554 -153.15 18.31 82.29
N ALA A 555 -152.66 19.51 81.95
CA ALA A 555 -152.79 20.70 82.80
C ALA A 555 -154.23 21.23 82.85
N HIS A 556 -155.00 21.09 81.77
CA HIS A 556 -156.42 21.46 81.70
C HIS A 556 -157.33 20.52 82.52
N ALA A 557 -156.96 19.24 82.65
CA ALA A 557 -157.71 18.22 83.40
C ALA A 557 -157.59 18.31 84.94
N GLY A 558 -156.82 19.27 85.49
CA GLY A 558 -156.70 19.50 86.93
C GLY A 558 -156.16 18.30 87.72
N ASP A 559 -156.69 18.05 88.92
CA ASP A 559 -156.19 17.00 89.83
C ASP A 559 -156.21 15.56 89.24
N SER A 560 -157.05 15.29 88.24
CA SER A 560 -157.13 13.99 87.54
C SER A 560 -156.02 13.77 86.50
N GLY A 561 -155.33 14.83 86.04
CA GLY A 561 -154.34 14.79 84.97
C GLY A 561 -152.89 14.58 85.42
N LYS A 562 -152.61 14.58 86.74
CA LYS A 562 -151.24 14.57 87.29
C LYS A 562 -150.37 13.41 86.82
N GLY A 563 -150.91 12.19 86.72
CA GLY A 563 -150.15 11.03 86.22
C GLY A 563 -149.85 11.10 84.72
N PHE A 564 -150.79 11.62 83.92
CA PHE A 564 -150.63 11.82 82.47
C PHE A 564 -149.65 12.96 82.14
N ALA A 565 -149.66 14.04 82.93
CA ALA A 565 -148.72 15.14 82.78
C ALA A 565 -147.27 14.68 82.94
N VAL A 566 -146.99 13.81 83.92
CA VAL A 566 -145.63 13.24 84.14
C VAL A 566 -145.18 12.41 82.94
N VAL A 567 -146.05 11.56 82.39
CA VAL A 567 -145.71 10.75 81.20
C VAL A 567 -145.52 11.62 79.95
N ALA A 568 -146.37 12.63 79.76
CA ALA A 568 -146.26 13.56 78.64
C ALA A 568 -144.97 14.40 78.72
N ASP A 569 -144.59 14.91 79.89
CA ASP A 569 -143.32 15.60 80.08
C ASP A 569 -142.11 14.67 79.90
N GLU A 570 -142.20 13.40 80.31
CA GLU A 570 -141.13 12.42 80.08
C GLU A 570 -140.97 12.08 78.59
N ILE A 571 -142.07 11.91 77.84
CA ILE A 571 -142.03 11.71 76.38
C ILE A 571 -141.51 12.98 75.68
N ARG A 572 -141.94 14.16 76.12
CA ARG A 572 -141.45 15.46 75.60
C ARG A 572 -139.94 15.56 75.78
N LYS A 573 -139.44 15.23 76.97
CA LYS A 573 -138.02 15.22 77.29
C LYS A 573 -137.25 14.18 76.46
N LEU A 574 -137.79 12.96 76.29
CA LEU A 574 -137.20 11.94 75.41
C LEU A 574 -137.14 12.38 73.95
N ALA A 575 -138.18 13.08 73.48
CA ALA A 575 -138.25 13.60 72.12
C ALA A 575 -137.28 14.79 71.91
N GLU A 576 -137.16 15.68 72.89
CA GLU A 576 -136.18 16.77 72.91
C GLU A 576 -134.74 16.24 72.93
N GLU A 577 -134.49 15.19 73.73
CA GLU A 577 -133.21 14.47 73.79
C GLU A 577 -132.91 13.71 72.48
N SER A 578 -133.90 13.04 71.89
CA SER A 578 -133.77 12.34 70.60
C SER A 578 -133.52 13.30 69.43
N SER A 579 -134.17 14.47 69.43
CA SER A 579 -133.93 15.53 68.46
C SER A 579 -132.51 16.10 68.61
N THR A 580 -132.09 16.34 69.85
CA THR A 580 -130.73 16.80 70.16
C THR A 580 -129.68 15.77 69.73
N GLN A 581 -129.91 14.49 70.02
CA GLN A 581 -128.99 13.41 69.63
C GLN A 581 -128.97 13.19 68.12
N GLY A 582 -130.10 13.28 67.43
CA GLY A 582 -130.17 13.26 65.97
C GLY A 582 -129.40 14.43 65.35
N LYS A 583 -129.53 15.64 65.92
CA LYS A 583 -128.73 16.80 65.49
C LYS A 583 -127.23 16.56 65.68
N ASN A 584 -126.82 15.97 66.80
CA ASN A 584 -125.43 15.57 67.04
C ASN A 584 -124.96 14.55 65.99
N ILE A 585 -125.75 13.51 65.69
CA ILE A 585 -125.45 12.51 64.64
C ILE A 585 -125.32 13.20 63.27
N THR A 586 -126.22 14.11 62.92
CA THR A 586 -126.14 14.86 61.66
C THR A 586 -124.87 15.70 61.59
N THR A 587 -124.48 16.37 62.69
CA THR A 587 -123.21 17.11 62.74
C THR A 587 -122.02 16.16 62.57
N THR A 588 -121.97 15.03 63.28
CA THR A 588 -120.89 14.03 63.14
C THR A 588 -120.81 13.46 61.72
N LEU A 589 -121.93 13.11 61.10
CA LEU A 589 -121.95 12.59 59.73
C LEU A 589 -121.58 13.65 58.69
N LYS A 590 -121.94 14.92 58.90
CA LYS A 590 -121.47 16.03 58.05
C LYS A 590 -119.97 16.21 58.16
N THR A 591 -119.40 16.14 59.38
CA THR A 591 -117.96 16.15 59.57
C THR A 591 -117.30 14.96 58.87
N LEU A 592 -117.83 13.74 59.06
CA LEU A 592 -117.33 12.53 58.40
C LEU A 592 -117.40 12.63 56.87
N SER A 593 -118.48 13.18 56.31
CA SER A 593 -118.60 13.40 54.87
C SER A 593 -117.53 14.37 54.36
N GLY A 594 -117.23 15.45 55.10
CA GLY A 594 -116.15 16.37 54.76
C GLY A 594 -114.76 15.74 54.87
N GLU A 595 -114.56 14.86 55.86
CA GLU A 595 -113.31 14.07 56.00
C GLU A 595 -113.13 13.08 54.85
N ILE A 596 -114.20 12.40 54.41
CA ILE A 596 -114.17 11.47 53.26
C ILE A 596 -113.87 12.21 51.95
N GLU A 597 -114.50 13.38 51.73
CA GLU A 597 -114.21 14.22 50.56
C GLU A 597 -112.74 14.66 50.55
N THR A 598 -112.24 15.13 51.69
CA THR A 598 -110.83 15.50 51.88
C THR A 598 -109.89 14.32 51.59
N LEU A 599 -110.24 13.12 52.08
CA LEU A 599 -109.45 11.91 51.87
C LEU A 599 -109.49 11.41 50.42
N SER A 600 -110.61 11.59 49.72
CA SER A 600 -110.76 11.28 48.29
C SER A 600 -109.87 12.18 47.43
N ILE A 601 -109.89 13.49 47.68
CA ILE A 601 -108.99 14.47 47.04
C ILE A 601 -107.52 14.12 47.34
N SER A 602 -107.21 13.78 48.59
CA SER A 602 -105.86 13.37 48.99
C SER A 602 -105.42 12.08 48.30
N SER A 603 -106.29 11.09 48.18
CA SER A 603 -106.02 9.82 47.48
C SER A 603 -105.76 10.05 45.99
N GLN A 604 -106.53 10.94 45.35
CA GLN A 604 -106.29 11.34 43.97
C GLN A 604 -104.90 12.00 43.81
N THR A 605 -104.53 12.87 44.75
CA THR A 605 -103.19 13.48 44.78
C THR A 605 -102.09 12.41 44.91
N VAL A 606 -102.25 11.43 45.81
CA VAL A 606 -101.28 10.32 45.98
C VAL A 606 -101.18 9.48 44.70
N LYS A 607 -102.30 9.19 44.04
CA LYS A 607 -102.31 8.48 42.74
C LYS A 607 -101.48 9.22 41.69
N ASP A 608 -101.65 10.54 41.60
CA ASP A 608 -100.90 11.38 40.66
C ASP A 608 -99.41 11.42 41.01
N LYS A 609 -99.05 11.40 42.30
CA LYS A 609 -97.65 11.25 42.75
C LYS A 609 -97.06 9.88 42.40
N PHE A 610 -97.80 8.78 42.54
CA PHE A 610 -97.32 7.46 42.11
C PHE A 610 -97.12 7.38 40.59
N ASN A 611 -98.03 7.95 39.79
CA ASN A 611 -97.83 8.05 38.34
C ASN A 611 -96.54 8.83 38.01
N ALA A 612 -96.30 9.96 38.67
CA ALA A 612 -95.08 10.73 38.48
C ALA A 612 -93.81 9.95 38.85
N ILE A 613 -93.84 9.18 39.96
CA ILE A 613 -92.71 8.30 40.35
C ILE A 613 -92.47 7.22 39.29
N PHE A 614 -93.52 6.62 38.74
CA PHE A 614 -93.41 5.60 37.71
C PHE A 614 -92.78 6.15 36.42
N GLU A 615 -93.22 7.33 35.97
CA GLU A 615 -92.64 8.01 34.81
C GLU A 615 -91.16 8.38 35.04
N LEU A 616 -90.84 8.94 36.20
CA LEU A 616 -89.45 9.26 36.57
C LEU A 616 -88.57 8.02 36.64
N SER A 617 -89.09 6.91 37.18
CA SER A 617 -88.39 5.61 37.20
C SER A 617 -88.06 5.12 35.79
N GLY A 618 -88.99 5.29 34.84
CA GLY A 618 -88.76 5.02 33.42
C GLY A 618 -87.64 5.89 32.81
N GLN A 619 -87.63 7.19 33.11
CA GLN A 619 -86.57 8.09 32.63
C GLN A 619 -85.18 7.73 33.21
N VAL A 620 -85.12 7.34 34.49
CA VAL A 620 -83.87 6.88 35.12
C VAL A 620 -83.41 5.56 34.49
N LYS A 621 -84.33 4.64 34.15
CA LYS A 621 -84.01 3.40 33.42
C LYS A 621 -83.36 3.69 32.07
N ASP A 622 -83.96 4.56 31.27
CA ASP A 622 -83.44 4.91 29.95
C ASP A 622 -82.06 5.58 30.05
N THR A 623 -81.87 6.43 31.05
CA THR A 623 -80.56 7.05 31.33
C THR A 623 -79.52 6.01 31.73
N SER A 624 -79.89 5.05 32.59
CA SER A 624 -79.02 3.95 33.03
C SER A 624 -78.58 3.07 31.85
N ASN A 625 -79.49 2.75 30.93
CA ASN A 625 -79.18 1.99 29.71
C ASN A 625 -78.22 2.75 28.79
N ARG A 626 -78.44 4.05 28.56
CA ARG A 626 -77.53 4.89 27.77
C ARG A 626 -76.14 4.99 28.40
N LEU A 627 -76.06 5.07 29.73
CA LEU A 627 -74.78 5.04 30.43
C LEU A 627 -74.08 3.68 30.28
N MET A 628 -74.83 2.58 30.29
CA MET A 628 -74.28 1.24 30.08
C MET A 628 -73.67 1.08 28.69
N GLU A 629 -74.37 1.55 27.64
CA GLU A 629 -73.85 1.60 26.27
C GLU A 629 -72.56 2.43 26.20
N ALA A 630 -72.56 3.64 26.78
CA ALA A 630 -71.38 4.50 26.81
C ALA A 630 -70.19 3.87 27.57
N MET A 631 -70.43 3.17 28.68
CA MET A 631 -69.39 2.45 29.41
C MET A 631 -68.82 1.28 28.59
N GLN A 632 -69.66 0.58 27.83
CA GLN A 632 -69.20 -0.51 26.96
C GLN A 632 -68.33 0.01 25.81
N GLU A 633 -68.72 1.13 25.20
CA GLU A 633 -67.91 1.81 24.18
C GLU A 633 -66.58 2.30 24.78
N GLN A 634 -66.61 2.96 25.95
CA GLN A 634 -65.42 3.44 26.63
C GLN A 634 -64.46 2.30 27.01
N LYS A 635 -64.99 1.12 27.39
CA LYS A 635 -64.19 -0.08 27.63
C LYS A 635 -63.47 -0.53 26.36
N GLN A 636 -64.17 -0.57 25.24
CA GLN A 636 -63.59 -0.96 23.96
C GLN A 636 -62.49 0.03 23.53
N SER A 637 -62.76 1.34 23.62
CA SER A 637 -61.74 2.37 23.37
C SER A 637 -60.54 2.25 24.31
N GLY A 638 -60.77 1.90 25.59
CA GLY A 638 -59.68 1.66 26.55
C GLY A 638 -58.75 0.51 26.13
N ILE A 639 -59.29 -0.57 25.57
CA ILE A 639 -58.51 -1.70 25.04
C ILE A 639 -57.69 -1.27 23.81
N GLU A 640 -58.28 -0.48 22.91
CA GLU A 640 -57.60 0.05 21.72
C GLU A 640 -56.45 0.99 22.10
N VAL A 641 -56.68 1.88 23.08
CA VAL A 641 -55.62 2.75 23.63
C VAL A 641 -54.50 1.92 24.24
N LEU A 642 -54.81 0.86 24.99
CA LEU A 642 -53.78 -0.03 25.56
C LEU A 642 -52.95 -0.71 24.46
N SER A 643 -53.59 -1.13 23.36
CA SER A 643 -52.90 -1.68 22.19
C SER A 643 -51.97 -0.64 21.54
N ALA A 644 -52.42 0.61 21.40
CA ALA A 644 -51.61 1.69 20.86
C ALA A 644 -50.41 2.01 21.77
N ILE A 645 -50.60 2.01 23.09
CA ILE A 645 -49.51 2.17 24.08
C ILE A 645 -48.47 1.06 23.95
N LYS A 646 -48.90 -0.18 23.71
CA LYS A 646 -48.00 -1.31 23.47
C LYS A 646 -47.14 -1.12 22.20
N GLU A 647 -47.72 -0.60 21.13
CA GLU A 647 -46.98 -0.23 19.92
C GLU A 647 -45.98 0.91 20.19
N ILE A 648 -46.39 1.93 20.95
CA ILE A 648 -45.47 3.01 21.38
C ILE A 648 -44.31 2.44 22.18
N ASN A 649 -44.55 1.47 23.07
CA ASN A 649 -43.49 0.80 23.82
C ASN A 649 -42.50 0.07 22.89
N ASN A 650 -43.01 -0.67 21.89
CA ASN A 650 -42.17 -1.33 20.89
C ASN A 650 -41.30 -0.32 20.12
N VAL A 651 -41.88 0.79 19.66
CA VAL A 651 -41.15 1.88 19.00
C VAL A 651 -40.11 2.48 19.94
N THR A 652 -40.44 2.70 21.21
CA THR A 652 -39.51 3.22 22.22
C THR A 652 -38.28 2.31 22.38
N VAL A 653 -38.48 0.98 22.39
CA VAL A 653 -37.38 0.00 22.42
C VAL A 653 -36.56 0.04 21.13
N GLN A 654 -37.19 0.16 19.96
CA GLN A 654 -36.46 0.28 18.69
C GLN A 654 -35.61 1.56 18.63
N VAL A 655 -36.16 2.70 19.04
CA VAL A 655 -35.45 3.98 19.10
C VAL A 655 -34.30 3.91 20.11
N LYS A 656 -34.48 3.23 21.24
CA LYS A 656 -33.39 2.95 22.20
C LYS A 656 -32.23 2.20 21.55
N ASN A 657 -32.53 1.13 20.82
CA ASN A 657 -31.50 0.33 20.15
C ASN A 657 -30.79 1.13 19.05
N GLY A 658 -31.55 1.87 18.23
CA GLY A 658 -30.98 2.73 17.19
C GLY A 658 -30.09 3.85 17.78
N SER A 659 -30.50 4.45 18.90
CA SER A 659 -29.70 5.45 19.61
C SER A 659 -28.38 4.87 20.16
N ALA A 660 -28.38 3.62 20.65
CA ALA A 660 -27.16 2.94 21.10
C ALA A 660 -26.19 2.66 19.94
N GLU A 661 -26.71 2.26 18.78
CA GLU A 661 -25.91 2.08 17.57
C GLU A 661 -25.33 3.42 17.07
N MET A 662 -26.15 4.48 17.06
CA MET A 662 -25.70 5.83 16.73
C MET A 662 -24.61 6.35 17.67
N LEU A 663 -24.70 6.05 18.97
CA LEU A 663 -23.67 6.43 19.94
C LEU A 663 -22.33 5.76 19.60
N THR A 664 -22.36 4.46 19.34
CA THR A 664 -21.17 3.67 18.96
C THR A 664 -20.58 4.16 17.63
N GLY A 665 -21.44 4.48 16.66
CA GLY A 665 -21.05 5.06 15.38
C GLY A 665 -20.42 6.45 15.54
N GLY A 666 -21.01 7.32 16.38
CA GLY A 666 -20.48 8.65 16.68
C GLY A 666 -19.10 8.61 17.34
N GLU A 667 -18.89 7.72 18.31
CA GLU A 667 -17.57 7.52 18.94
C GLU A 667 -16.53 7.00 17.94
N SER A 668 -16.92 6.12 17.02
CA SER A 668 -16.05 5.62 15.96
C SER A 668 -15.64 6.71 14.98
N VAL A 669 -16.58 7.57 14.57
CA VAL A 669 -16.29 8.72 13.70
C VAL A 669 -15.36 9.72 14.40
N ALA A 670 -15.56 9.96 15.70
CA ALA A 670 -14.68 10.85 16.47
C ALA A 670 -13.23 10.33 16.48
N LEU A 671 -13.03 9.02 16.68
CA LEU A 671 -11.71 8.39 16.59
C LEU A 671 -11.09 8.52 15.20
N GLU A 672 -11.89 8.38 14.14
CA GLU A 672 -11.39 8.51 12.77
C GLU A 672 -11.01 9.97 12.44
N MET A 673 -11.73 10.95 12.99
CA MET A 673 -11.36 12.37 12.89
C MET A 673 -10.02 12.68 13.57
N GLN A 674 -9.72 12.05 14.72
CA GLN A 674 -8.40 12.18 15.35
C GLN A 674 -7.28 11.64 14.46
N LYS A 675 -7.49 10.49 13.80
CA LYS A 675 -6.49 9.95 12.85
C LYS A 675 -6.33 10.84 11.63
N LEU A 676 -7.42 11.42 11.12
CA LEU A 676 -7.38 12.37 10.01
C LEU A 676 -6.62 13.64 10.37
N ASP A 677 -6.76 14.14 11.59
CA ASP A 677 -5.98 15.28 12.11
C ASP A 677 -4.48 14.95 12.12
N GLU A 678 -4.11 13.79 12.66
CA GLU A 678 -2.72 13.31 12.68
C GLU A 678 -2.13 13.18 11.26
N LEU A 679 -2.88 12.58 10.32
CA LEU A 679 -2.49 12.47 8.91
C LEU A 679 -2.32 13.84 8.26
N THR A 680 -3.19 14.79 8.57
CA THR A 680 -3.12 16.16 8.03
C THR A 680 -1.84 16.87 8.51
N ARG A 681 -1.43 16.64 9.77
CA ARG A 681 -0.15 17.13 10.29
C ARG A 681 1.04 16.48 9.58
N LEU A 682 1.01 15.16 9.39
CA LEU A 682 2.08 14.43 8.70
C LEU A 682 2.27 14.90 7.25
N ILE A 683 1.18 15.16 6.53
CA ILE A 683 1.24 15.73 5.17
C ILE A 683 1.89 17.12 5.20
N THR A 684 1.54 17.95 6.19
CA THR A 684 2.14 19.29 6.35
C THR A 684 3.65 19.20 6.56
N ASP A 685 4.10 18.32 7.45
CA ASP A 685 5.54 18.10 7.72
C ASP A 685 6.27 17.61 6.46
N SER A 686 5.64 16.69 5.70
CA SER A 686 6.19 16.18 4.44
C SER A 686 6.28 17.26 3.35
N MET A 687 5.32 18.19 3.30
CA MET A 687 5.37 19.33 2.37
C MET A 687 6.50 20.30 2.73
N ASP A 688 6.79 20.50 4.01
CA ASP A 688 7.92 21.33 4.46
C ASP A 688 9.27 20.70 4.10
N GLU A 689 9.41 19.38 4.25
CA GLU A 689 10.60 18.66 3.80
C GLU A 689 10.76 18.73 2.28
N MET A 690 9.68 18.58 1.53
CA MET A 690 9.69 18.70 0.07
C MET A 690 10.04 20.11 -0.41
N ALA A 691 9.56 21.15 0.28
CA ALA A 691 9.91 22.53 0.00
C ALA A 691 11.42 22.76 0.20
N SER A 692 12.00 22.22 1.28
CA SER A 692 13.44 22.25 1.51
C SER A 692 14.22 21.52 0.40
N GLY A 693 13.75 20.35 -0.03
CA GLY A 693 14.33 19.61 -1.15
C GLY A 693 14.28 20.39 -2.46
N ALA A 694 13.16 21.04 -2.77
CA ALA A 694 13.02 21.88 -3.95
C ALA A 694 13.98 23.09 -3.95
N ILE A 695 14.21 23.72 -2.78
CA ILE A 695 15.22 24.77 -2.62
C ILE A 695 16.63 24.25 -2.93
N GLN A 696 16.99 23.06 -2.43
CA GLN A 696 18.29 22.45 -2.71
C GLN A 696 18.48 22.16 -4.21
N ILE A 697 17.46 21.62 -4.88
CA ILE A 697 17.50 21.39 -6.33
C ILE A 697 17.66 22.72 -7.07
N ASN A 698 16.90 23.75 -6.70
CA ASN A 698 17.00 25.06 -7.33
C ASN A 698 18.40 25.66 -7.19
N ASN A 699 19.03 25.54 -6.01
CA ASN A 699 20.41 25.98 -5.79
C ASN A 699 21.40 25.22 -6.69
N ALA A 700 21.26 23.90 -6.80
CA ALA A 700 22.10 23.08 -7.68
C ALA A 700 21.92 23.47 -9.16
N VAL A 701 20.69 23.75 -9.60
CA VAL A 701 20.41 24.22 -10.96
C VAL A 701 21.07 25.57 -11.24
N GLN A 702 21.02 26.50 -10.26
CA GLN A 702 21.68 27.79 -10.37
C GLN A 702 23.20 27.64 -10.48
N GLU A 703 23.80 26.77 -9.66
CA GLU A 703 25.25 26.48 -9.70
C GLU A 703 25.68 25.88 -11.05
N VAL A 704 24.91 24.92 -11.58
CA VAL A 704 25.19 24.35 -12.92
C VAL A 704 25.02 25.39 -14.02
N ASN A 705 24.06 26.31 -13.91
CA ASN A 705 23.89 27.40 -14.88
C ASN A 705 25.08 28.38 -14.83
N GLU A 706 25.57 28.74 -13.63
CA GLU A 706 26.78 29.56 -13.48
C GLU A 706 28.03 28.88 -14.07
N ILE A 707 28.20 27.58 -13.81
CA ILE A 707 29.28 26.78 -14.42
C ILE A 707 29.16 26.78 -15.94
N THR A 708 27.93 26.65 -16.47
CA THR A 708 27.67 26.66 -17.91
C THR A 708 28.02 28.02 -18.53
N GLN A 709 27.74 29.12 -17.84
CA GLN A 709 28.11 30.46 -18.29
C GLN A 709 29.62 30.69 -18.28
N LYS A 710 30.33 30.26 -17.23
CA LYS A 710 31.81 30.24 -17.20
C LYS A 710 32.41 29.36 -18.31
N ASN A 711 31.78 28.23 -18.59
CA ASN A 711 32.20 27.34 -19.67
C ASN A 711 32.01 28.01 -21.04
N LYS A 712 30.88 28.70 -21.25
CA LYS A 712 30.64 29.51 -22.46
C LYS A 712 31.73 30.58 -22.65
N GLU A 713 32.08 31.33 -21.62
CA GLU A 713 33.17 32.32 -21.69
C GLU A 713 34.52 31.68 -22.00
N SER A 714 34.80 30.50 -21.43
CA SER A 714 36.04 29.76 -21.69
C SER A 714 36.11 29.27 -23.14
N ILE A 715 35.00 28.79 -23.68
CA ILE A 715 34.84 28.41 -25.10
C ILE A 715 35.00 29.64 -26.01
N GLU A 716 34.45 30.81 -25.64
CA GLU A 716 34.61 32.05 -26.42
C GLU A 716 36.05 32.58 -26.40
N LYS A 717 36.73 32.51 -25.25
CA LYS A 717 38.18 32.81 -25.16
C LYS A 717 38.98 31.85 -26.04
N LEU A 718 38.70 30.55 -25.98
CA LEU A 718 39.35 29.55 -26.83
C LEU A 718 39.08 29.83 -28.31
N ALA A 719 37.83 30.14 -28.69
CA ALA A 719 37.46 30.50 -30.06
C ALA A 719 38.21 31.76 -30.54
N ASN A 720 38.38 32.75 -29.67
CA ASN A 720 39.11 33.98 -30.00
C ASN A 720 40.62 33.74 -30.13
N GLU A 721 41.22 32.91 -29.27
CA GLU A 721 42.62 32.51 -29.42
C GLU A 721 42.84 31.73 -30.73
N VAL A 722 41.92 30.84 -31.08
CA VAL A 722 41.94 30.11 -32.36
C VAL A 722 41.81 31.05 -33.55
N LYS A 723 40.97 32.10 -33.47
CA LYS A 723 40.81 33.12 -34.52
C LYS A 723 42.02 34.01 -34.74
N LYS A 724 42.95 34.11 -33.78
CA LYS A 724 44.20 34.87 -33.96
C LYS A 724 45.13 34.19 -34.97
N PHE A 725 44.93 32.89 -35.20
CA PHE A 725 45.63 32.17 -36.25
C PHE A 725 44.87 32.35 -37.56
N LYS A 726 45.58 32.81 -38.60
CA LYS A 726 45.07 32.82 -39.96
C LYS A 726 45.40 31.47 -40.59
N VAL A 727 44.39 30.61 -40.64
CA VAL A 727 44.44 29.17 -40.99
C VAL A 727 44.20 28.97 -42.47
#